data_AF-A0A1Q3DA48-F1
#
_entry.id   AF-A0A1Q3DA48-F1
#
_cell.length_a   1.000
_cell.length_b   1.000
_cell.length_c   1.000
_cell.angle_alpha   90.00
_cell.angle_beta   90.00
_cell.angle_gamma   90.00
#
_symmetry.space_group_name_H-M   'P 1'
#
loop_
_entity.id
_entity.type
_entity.pdbx_description
1 polymer ?
#
loop_
_entity_poly.entity_id
_entity_poly.type
_entity_poly.pdbx_seq_one_letter_code
_entity_poly.pdbx_strand_id
1 'polypeptide(L)'
;DRRQVLPAVPHILDTVQVEGTFPDGTKLITIQDAIASENGNLELALHGSFLPVPSLDKFPATEEDSRSPGEVIFGGGSITLNPGRKAVILRVVNTGDRPIQVGSHYHFIEVNPYLVFDRRRAYGMRLNRPAGTATRFEPGETKSVVLVNIGGKKVIRGGNGIVDGPVDDAKCRAVMEAPKFKGFNHQEEANASEGVRGEGIAFTTVISREAYSNMYGPTTGDKIRLGDTDLYAEIERDSAVHGDECVFGGGKVIREGMGQAGHPPSDSLDTVITNAVIIDYSGIFKADIGIKDGLIADLGKTGNPDTMHDVHPNLIIGVNTEVIAGEGMIVTAGAIDCHVHFICPQLVYEAISSGITTLVGGGTGPASGTRATTCTPAPSQMKLMLQSTDDLPLNFGFTGKGNSAKPGELHEIIKAGAMGLKMHEDWGTTPAAIDNCLTVAEQDIQVNIHTDTLNESGFVEHTIAAFKGRTIHTYHSEGAGGGHAPDIIKVCGVKNVLPSSTNPTRPYTSNTIDEHLDMLMVCHHLDKDIPEDVAFAESRIRAETIAAEDILHDMGAISIISSDSQAMGRIGEVISRTWQTAHKMKTQRGSVGPSRSNNDNLRIRRYIAKYTINPAIANGFSEFVGSVEVGKLADLVLWKPSFFGAKPEMVIKGG
;
A
#
# COMPACT_ATOMS: atom_id res chain seq x y z
N ASP A 1 -10.61 -15.61 -25.57
CA ASP A 1 -12.03 -15.20 -25.68
C ASP A 1 -12.21 -13.73 -25.35
N ARG A 2 -11.79 -12.81 -26.24
CA ARG A 2 -11.85 -11.36 -25.98
C ARG A 2 -13.27 -10.82 -25.89
N ARG A 3 -14.19 -11.33 -26.73
CA ARG A 3 -15.61 -10.86 -26.76
C ARG A 3 -16.46 -11.32 -25.58
N GLN A 4 -16.04 -12.37 -24.88
CA GLN A 4 -16.80 -12.95 -23.77
C GLN A 4 -16.45 -12.35 -22.41
N VAL A 5 -15.46 -11.46 -22.37
CA VAL A 5 -14.95 -10.83 -21.15
C VAL A 5 -14.93 -9.31 -21.31
N LEU A 6 -14.81 -8.59 -20.19
CA LEU A 6 -14.63 -7.14 -20.23
C LEU A 6 -13.25 -6.76 -20.80
N PRO A 7 -13.08 -5.57 -21.40
CA PRO A 7 -11.83 -5.17 -22.08
C PRO A 7 -10.57 -5.21 -21.20
N ALA A 8 -10.73 -5.04 -19.88
CA ALA A 8 -9.62 -5.11 -18.93
C ALA A 8 -9.12 -6.53 -18.65
N VAL A 9 -9.95 -7.56 -18.83
CA VAL A 9 -9.66 -8.95 -18.43
C VAL A 9 -8.40 -9.51 -19.13
N PRO A 10 -8.18 -9.33 -20.46
CA PRO A 10 -6.95 -9.76 -21.11
C PRO A 10 -5.66 -9.17 -20.54
N HIS A 11 -5.74 -8.03 -19.84
CA HIS A 11 -4.58 -7.33 -19.28
C HIS A 11 -4.26 -7.70 -17.83
N ILE A 12 -5.23 -8.26 -17.09
CA ILE A 12 -5.08 -8.59 -15.67
C ILE A 12 -5.07 -10.10 -15.39
N LEU A 13 -5.44 -10.91 -16.39
CA LEU A 13 -5.54 -12.37 -16.28
C LEU A 13 -4.42 -13.06 -17.07
N ASP A 14 -3.20 -12.99 -16.54
CA ASP A 14 -2.02 -13.61 -17.17
C ASP A 14 -2.08 -15.14 -17.09
N THR A 15 -2.45 -15.65 -15.91
CA THR A 15 -2.48 -17.10 -15.65
C THR A 15 -3.66 -17.49 -14.77
N VAL A 16 -4.19 -18.69 -15.01
CA VAL A 16 -5.11 -19.38 -14.08
C VAL A 16 -4.44 -20.64 -13.59
N GLN A 17 -4.41 -20.83 -12.28
CA GLN A 17 -3.86 -22.02 -11.64
C GLN A 17 -4.92 -22.73 -10.82
N VAL A 18 -4.97 -24.05 -10.97
CA VAL A 18 -5.87 -24.92 -10.21
C VAL A 18 -5.24 -26.30 -10.05
N GLU A 19 -5.50 -26.94 -8.92
CA GLU A 19 -5.18 -28.35 -8.72
C GLU A 19 -6.43 -29.21 -8.88
N GLY A 20 -6.31 -30.28 -9.66
CA GLY A 20 -7.39 -31.25 -9.88
C GLY A 20 -6.92 -32.66 -9.53
N THR A 21 -7.85 -33.50 -9.08
CA THR A 21 -7.57 -34.94 -8.92
C THR A 21 -7.80 -35.65 -10.24
N PHE A 22 -6.70 -36.06 -10.88
CA PHE A 22 -6.71 -36.87 -12.10
C PHE A 22 -6.72 -38.36 -11.74
N PRO A 23 -6.92 -39.28 -12.71
CA PRO A 23 -6.80 -40.72 -12.46
C PRO A 23 -5.45 -41.14 -11.85
N ASP A 24 -4.40 -40.34 -12.02
CA ASP A 24 -3.06 -40.55 -11.48
C ASP A 24 -2.74 -39.64 -10.27
N GLY A 25 -3.78 -39.13 -9.59
CA GLY A 25 -3.67 -38.27 -8.41
C GLY A 25 -3.69 -36.77 -8.72
N THR A 26 -3.41 -35.95 -7.72
CA THR A 26 -3.44 -34.49 -7.85
C THR A 26 -2.40 -33.99 -8.85
N LYS A 27 -2.79 -33.05 -9.72
CA LYS A 27 -1.89 -32.32 -10.63
C LYS A 27 -2.21 -30.83 -10.60
N LEU A 28 -1.15 -30.02 -10.62
CA LEU A 28 -1.24 -28.59 -10.90
C LEU A 28 -1.44 -28.37 -12.41
N ILE A 29 -2.44 -27.58 -12.76
CA ILE A 29 -2.67 -27.07 -14.10
C ILE A 29 -2.42 -25.57 -14.06
N THR A 30 -1.56 -25.09 -14.96
CA THR A 30 -1.37 -23.65 -15.20
C THR A 30 -1.78 -23.34 -16.63
N ILE A 31 -2.82 -22.53 -16.78
CA ILE A 31 -3.26 -22.02 -18.07
C ILE A 31 -2.61 -20.65 -18.24
N GLN A 32 -1.69 -20.54 -19.20
CA GLN A 32 -1.05 -19.28 -19.56
C GLN A 32 -1.86 -18.58 -20.65
N ASP A 33 -1.92 -17.24 -20.60
CA ASP A 33 -2.60 -16.41 -21.59
C ASP A 33 -4.03 -16.90 -21.88
N ALA A 34 -4.82 -17.08 -20.82
CA ALA A 34 -6.15 -17.71 -20.89
C ALA A 34 -7.08 -17.04 -21.92
N ILE A 35 -6.85 -15.76 -22.24
CA ILE A 35 -7.60 -14.99 -23.22
C ILE A 35 -6.80 -14.82 -24.53
N ALA A 36 -6.54 -15.92 -25.24
CA ALA A 36 -5.71 -15.91 -26.46
C ALA A 36 -6.46 -15.73 -27.79
N SER A 37 -7.78 -15.96 -27.83
CA SER A 37 -8.62 -15.90 -29.05
C SER A 37 -9.66 -14.78 -29.00
N GLU A 38 -10.21 -14.42 -30.17
CA GLU A 38 -11.32 -13.46 -30.26
C GLU A 38 -12.62 -14.03 -29.66
N ASN A 39 -12.96 -15.27 -30.03
CA ASN A 39 -14.11 -16.00 -29.52
C ASN A 39 -13.68 -17.33 -28.91
N GLY A 40 -14.38 -17.73 -27.85
CA GLY A 40 -14.21 -19.01 -27.19
C GLY A 40 -14.90 -20.19 -27.80
N ASN A 41 -14.42 -21.37 -27.42
CA ASN A 41 -15.21 -22.57 -27.51
C ASN A 41 -16.19 -22.60 -26.32
N LEU A 42 -17.37 -22.02 -26.54
CA LEU A 42 -18.42 -21.88 -25.51
C LEU A 42 -19.01 -23.23 -25.08
N GLU A 43 -18.92 -24.27 -25.91
CA GLU A 43 -19.32 -25.61 -25.54
C GLU A 43 -18.36 -26.20 -24.48
N LEU A 44 -17.05 -26.01 -24.66
CA LEU A 44 -16.05 -26.40 -23.65
C LEU A 44 -16.15 -25.54 -22.39
N ALA A 45 -16.37 -24.23 -22.53
CA ALA A 45 -16.51 -23.33 -21.38
C ALA A 45 -17.72 -23.70 -20.49
N LEU A 46 -18.77 -24.28 -21.08
CA LEU A 46 -19.99 -24.71 -20.39
C LEU A 46 -20.04 -26.22 -20.15
N HIS A 47 -18.96 -26.95 -20.41
CA HIS A 47 -18.93 -28.40 -20.28
C HIS A 47 -19.30 -28.84 -18.85
N GLY A 48 -20.28 -29.74 -18.74
CA GLY A 48 -20.80 -30.23 -17.46
C GLY A 48 -21.80 -29.31 -16.75
N SER A 49 -22.07 -28.10 -17.27
CA SER A 49 -23.03 -27.17 -16.65
C SER A 49 -24.50 -27.47 -16.96
N PHE A 50 -24.76 -28.19 -18.06
CA PHE A 50 -26.09 -28.38 -18.66
C PHE A 50 -26.80 -27.08 -19.10
N LEU A 51 -26.08 -25.95 -19.16
CA LEU A 51 -26.59 -24.69 -19.70
C LEU A 51 -26.59 -24.71 -21.24
N PRO A 52 -27.58 -24.10 -21.91
CA PRO A 52 -27.58 -23.99 -23.36
C PRO A 52 -26.44 -23.07 -23.82
N VAL A 53 -25.69 -23.50 -24.84
CA VAL A 53 -24.60 -22.71 -25.41
C VAL A 53 -25.17 -21.45 -26.08
N PRO A 54 -24.82 -20.24 -25.63
CA PRO A 54 -25.29 -19.01 -26.25
C PRO A 54 -24.63 -18.81 -27.62
N SER A 55 -25.37 -18.21 -28.55
CA SER A 55 -24.82 -17.78 -29.83
C SER A 55 -23.90 -16.57 -29.66
N LEU A 56 -22.88 -16.44 -30.51
CA LEU A 56 -21.82 -15.41 -30.38
C LEU A 56 -22.32 -13.97 -30.56
N ASP A 57 -23.49 -13.76 -31.17
CA ASP A 57 -24.15 -12.47 -31.32
C ASP A 57 -24.70 -11.93 -29.99
N LYS A 58 -24.87 -12.78 -28.97
CA LYS A 58 -25.24 -12.34 -27.62
C LYS A 58 -24.15 -11.54 -26.91
N PHE A 59 -22.92 -11.59 -27.44
CA PHE A 59 -21.77 -10.86 -26.92
C PHE A 59 -21.50 -9.66 -27.83
N PRO A 60 -21.99 -8.46 -27.51
CA PRO A 60 -21.76 -7.28 -28.36
C PRO A 60 -20.26 -7.03 -28.52
N ALA A 61 -19.87 -6.39 -29.63
CA ALA A 61 -18.50 -5.94 -29.80
C ALA A 61 -18.20 -4.88 -28.73
N THR A 62 -17.13 -5.09 -27.97
CA THR A 62 -16.66 -4.13 -26.98
C THR A 62 -15.65 -3.21 -27.63
N GLU A 63 -15.75 -1.90 -27.39
CA GLU A 63 -14.66 -0.99 -27.75
C GLU A 63 -13.42 -1.38 -26.93
N GLU A 64 -12.28 -1.57 -27.59
CA GLU A 64 -11.00 -1.77 -26.90
C GLU A 64 -10.65 -0.46 -26.18
N ASP A 65 -10.74 -0.43 -24.84
CA ASP A 65 -10.05 0.62 -24.08
C ASP A 65 -8.55 0.32 -24.13
N SER A 66 -7.79 1.22 -24.73
CA SER A 66 -6.34 1.10 -24.88
C SER A 66 -5.57 1.08 -23.56
N ARG A 67 -6.20 1.41 -22.43
CA ARG A 67 -5.51 1.61 -21.14
C ARG A 67 -5.66 0.40 -20.21
N SER A 68 -4.55 -0.25 -19.93
CA SER A 68 -4.51 -1.39 -19.00
C SER A 68 -4.64 -0.92 -17.54
N PRO A 69 -5.41 -1.61 -16.66
CA PRO A 69 -5.35 -1.35 -15.23
C PRO A 69 -3.94 -1.53 -14.68
N GLY A 70 -3.45 -0.57 -13.88
CA GLY A 70 -2.11 -0.66 -13.31
C GLY A 70 -0.95 -0.38 -14.28
N GLU A 71 -1.22 0.11 -15.50
CA GLU A 71 -0.18 0.33 -16.49
C GLU A 71 0.93 1.27 -16.01
N VAL A 72 2.15 1.03 -16.51
CA VAL A 72 3.32 1.86 -16.23
C VAL A 72 3.71 2.65 -17.47
N ILE A 73 3.76 3.98 -17.34
CA ILE A 73 4.29 4.87 -18.37
C ILE A 73 5.73 5.21 -18.01
N PHE A 74 6.67 4.76 -18.82
CA PHE A 74 8.10 4.95 -18.58
C PHE A 74 8.57 6.35 -18.97
N GLY A 75 9.50 6.90 -18.20
CA GLY A 75 10.28 8.08 -18.59
C GLY A 75 11.15 7.82 -19.83
N GLY A 76 11.78 8.86 -20.36
CA GLY A 76 12.73 8.73 -21.47
C GLY A 76 14.08 8.12 -21.03
N GLY A 77 14.76 7.45 -21.96
CA GLY A 77 16.16 7.00 -21.82
C GLY A 77 16.36 5.57 -21.32
N SER A 78 17.60 5.24 -20.95
CA SER A 78 18.01 3.94 -20.40
C SER A 78 18.71 4.12 -19.05
N ILE A 79 18.69 3.08 -18.22
CA ILE A 79 19.28 3.09 -16.88
C ILE A 79 20.67 2.45 -16.93
N THR A 80 21.62 3.15 -16.31
CA THR A 80 23.03 2.78 -16.27
C THR A 80 23.34 2.13 -14.90
N LEU A 81 23.32 0.79 -14.80
CA LEU A 81 23.68 -0.08 -13.65
C LEU A 81 25.15 -0.15 -13.13
N ASN A 82 25.44 0.16 -11.86
CA ASN A 82 26.77 0.15 -11.20
C ASN A 82 27.73 1.29 -11.60
N PRO A 83 27.30 2.56 -11.69
CA PRO A 83 28.12 3.67 -12.18
C PRO A 83 29.35 3.91 -11.32
N GLY A 84 30.45 4.37 -11.94
CA GLY A 84 31.68 4.78 -11.22
C GLY A 84 32.55 3.65 -10.68
N ARG A 85 32.19 2.38 -10.91
CA ARG A 85 32.99 1.22 -10.44
C ARG A 85 34.12 0.88 -11.40
N LYS A 86 35.26 0.43 -10.84
CA LYS A 86 36.31 -0.23 -11.63
C LYS A 86 35.74 -1.51 -12.25
N ALA A 87 36.09 -1.78 -13.49
CA ALA A 87 35.60 -2.91 -14.26
C ALA A 87 36.73 -3.65 -14.99
N VAL A 88 36.55 -4.95 -15.22
CA VAL A 88 37.44 -5.79 -16.01
C VAL A 88 36.61 -6.75 -16.87
N ILE A 89 37.09 -7.04 -18.08
CA ILE A 89 36.54 -8.11 -18.92
C ILE A 89 37.45 -9.32 -18.82
N LEU A 90 36.91 -10.45 -18.37
CA LEU A 90 37.65 -11.71 -18.25
C LEU A 90 37.04 -12.80 -19.09
N ARG A 91 37.90 -13.63 -19.69
CA ARG A 91 37.48 -14.87 -20.34
C ARG A 91 37.37 -15.99 -19.32
N VAL A 92 36.21 -16.62 -19.23
CA VAL A 92 35.89 -17.67 -18.26
C VAL A 92 35.52 -18.96 -18.99
N VAL A 93 36.19 -20.06 -18.62
CA VAL A 93 36.00 -21.39 -19.22
C VAL A 93 35.47 -22.35 -18.16
N ASN A 94 34.40 -23.11 -18.47
CA ASN A 94 33.95 -24.21 -17.64
C ASN A 94 34.65 -25.51 -18.05
N THR A 95 35.59 -26.00 -17.23
CA THR A 95 36.26 -27.31 -17.45
C THR A 95 35.59 -28.46 -16.69
N GLY A 96 34.48 -28.18 -16.01
CA GLY A 96 33.67 -29.18 -15.35
C GLY A 96 32.79 -29.97 -16.32
N ASP A 97 32.21 -31.05 -15.81
CA ASP A 97 31.30 -31.95 -16.51
C ASP A 97 29.81 -31.59 -16.34
N ARG A 98 29.53 -30.51 -15.61
CA ARG A 98 28.18 -30.02 -15.28
C ARG A 98 28.04 -28.53 -15.55
N PRO A 99 26.82 -28.04 -15.80
CA PRO A 99 26.57 -26.62 -15.93
C PRO A 99 26.86 -25.86 -14.63
N ILE A 100 27.43 -24.67 -14.75
CA ILE A 100 27.71 -23.77 -13.63
C ILE A 100 27.01 -22.44 -13.90
N GLN A 101 26.28 -21.91 -12.92
CA GLN A 101 25.59 -20.63 -13.05
C GLN A 101 25.98 -19.70 -11.89
N VAL A 102 26.40 -18.48 -12.21
CA VAL A 102 26.93 -17.52 -11.24
C VAL A 102 26.02 -16.29 -11.21
N GLY A 103 25.47 -15.99 -10.04
CA GLY A 103 24.58 -14.84 -9.80
C GLY A 103 25.32 -13.50 -9.78
N SER A 104 24.58 -12.41 -10.02
CA SER A 104 25.12 -11.05 -10.19
C SER A 104 25.99 -10.56 -9.03
N HIS A 105 25.62 -10.91 -7.79
CA HIS A 105 26.28 -10.43 -6.58
C HIS A 105 27.23 -11.42 -5.92
N TYR A 106 27.47 -12.57 -6.55
CA TYR A 106 28.43 -13.54 -6.02
C TYR A 106 29.86 -13.03 -6.18
N HIS A 107 30.67 -13.15 -5.12
CA HIS A 107 32.10 -12.81 -5.15
C HIS A 107 32.82 -13.66 -6.18
N PHE A 108 33.27 -13.07 -7.29
CA PHE A 108 33.65 -13.84 -8.47
C PHE A 108 34.89 -14.71 -8.25
N ILE A 109 35.78 -14.32 -7.33
CA ILE A 109 36.91 -15.15 -6.92
C ILE A 109 36.50 -16.44 -6.18
N GLU A 110 35.33 -16.47 -5.56
CA GLU A 110 34.82 -17.61 -4.78
C GLU A 110 34.12 -18.65 -5.66
N VAL A 111 33.97 -18.42 -6.97
CA VAL A 111 33.16 -19.30 -7.82
C VAL A 111 33.77 -20.69 -7.96
N ASN A 112 32.93 -21.65 -8.36
CA ASN A 112 33.26 -23.06 -8.53
C ASN A 112 34.69 -23.30 -9.07
N PRO A 113 35.46 -24.23 -8.47
CA PRO A 113 36.86 -24.49 -8.84
C PRO A 113 37.07 -24.90 -10.30
N TYR A 114 36.05 -25.45 -10.97
CA TYR A 114 36.09 -25.83 -12.38
C TYR A 114 35.95 -24.66 -13.37
N LEU A 115 35.66 -23.44 -12.90
CA LEU A 115 35.77 -22.25 -13.73
C LEU A 115 37.22 -21.77 -13.76
N VAL A 116 37.79 -21.69 -14.96
CA VAL A 116 39.15 -21.23 -15.25
C VAL A 116 39.10 -19.80 -15.78
N PHE A 117 39.77 -18.88 -15.07
CA PHE A 117 39.90 -17.46 -15.44
C PHE A 117 40.98 -16.80 -14.56
N ASP A 118 41.20 -15.50 -14.79
CA ASP A 118 42.12 -14.71 -13.97
C ASP A 118 41.48 -14.35 -12.60
N ARG A 119 41.60 -15.28 -11.64
CA ARG A 119 41.15 -15.09 -10.25
C ARG A 119 41.80 -13.90 -9.54
N ARG A 120 43.02 -13.51 -9.93
CA ARG A 120 43.69 -12.33 -9.37
C ARG A 120 42.95 -11.06 -9.75
N ARG A 121 42.55 -10.92 -11.01
CA ARG A 121 41.75 -9.77 -11.49
C ARG A 121 40.28 -9.82 -11.06
N ALA A 122 39.78 -10.98 -10.65
CA ALA A 122 38.44 -11.13 -10.09
C ALA A 122 38.35 -10.87 -8.57
N TYR A 123 39.48 -10.64 -7.90
CA TYR A 123 39.52 -10.34 -6.48
C TYR A 123 38.77 -9.04 -6.17
N GLY A 124 37.79 -9.09 -5.26
CA GLY A 124 36.95 -7.94 -4.94
C GLY A 124 35.92 -7.59 -6.02
N MET A 125 35.71 -8.46 -7.01
CA MET A 125 34.81 -8.22 -8.14
C MET A 125 33.56 -9.11 -8.11
N ARG A 126 32.49 -8.63 -8.75
CA ARG A 126 31.25 -9.36 -9.03
C ARG A 126 30.77 -9.11 -10.47
N LEU A 127 29.81 -9.88 -10.98
CA LEU A 127 29.29 -9.71 -12.33
C LEU A 127 28.61 -8.35 -12.51
N ASN A 128 28.90 -7.65 -13.61
CA ASN A 128 28.24 -6.40 -13.99
C ASN A 128 26.98 -6.66 -14.82
N ARG A 129 25.95 -7.20 -14.17
CA ARG A 129 24.66 -7.53 -14.80
C ARG A 129 23.50 -7.02 -13.93
N PRO A 130 22.26 -6.97 -14.45
CA PRO A 130 21.10 -6.63 -13.64
C PRO A 130 21.04 -7.47 -12.35
N ALA A 131 20.74 -6.81 -11.22
CA ALA A 131 20.56 -7.46 -9.93
C ALA A 131 19.61 -8.67 -10.04
N GLY A 132 19.92 -9.74 -9.30
CA GLY A 132 19.15 -10.98 -9.34
C GLY A 132 19.36 -11.88 -10.58
N THR A 133 19.99 -11.40 -11.65
CA THR A 133 20.31 -12.24 -12.83
C THR A 133 21.60 -13.04 -12.65
N ALA A 134 21.87 -13.95 -13.58
CA ALA A 134 23.05 -14.81 -13.56
C ALA A 134 23.67 -15.01 -14.95
N THR A 135 24.91 -15.46 -14.99
CA THR A 135 25.57 -15.99 -16.19
C THR A 135 25.74 -17.50 -16.06
N ARG A 136 25.24 -18.23 -17.05
CA ARG A 136 25.34 -19.69 -17.13
C ARG A 136 26.51 -20.11 -18.03
N PHE A 137 27.20 -21.16 -17.64
CA PHE A 137 28.32 -21.79 -18.33
C PHE A 137 28.03 -23.29 -18.49
N GLU A 138 27.75 -23.73 -19.72
CA GLU A 138 27.64 -25.16 -20.02
C GLU A 138 29.03 -25.84 -19.97
N PRO A 139 29.11 -27.19 -19.81
CA PRO A 139 30.38 -27.91 -19.86
C PRO A 139 31.19 -27.59 -21.12
N GLY A 140 32.45 -27.19 -20.96
CA GLY A 140 33.33 -26.79 -22.07
C GLY A 140 33.10 -25.38 -22.62
N GLU A 141 32.07 -24.67 -22.16
CA GLU A 141 31.73 -23.34 -22.67
C GLU A 141 32.76 -22.30 -22.22
N THR A 142 33.06 -21.36 -23.12
CA THR A 142 33.87 -20.18 -22.85
C THR A 142 33.05 -18.92 -23.07
N LYS A 143 33.02 -18.01 -22.09
CA LYS A 143 32.36 -16.70 -22.22
C LYS A 143 33.25 -15.58 -21.68
N SER A 144 33.20 -14.42 -22.32
CA SER A 144 33.73 -13.19 -21.73
C SER A 144 32.68 -12.57 -20.83
N VAL A 145 33.06 -12.22 -19.60
CA VAL A 145 32.18 -11.56 -18.63
C VAL A 145 32.76 -10.22 -18.21
N VAL A 146 31.88 -9.23 -18.03
CA VAL A 146 32.24 -7.95 -17.42
C VAL A 146 32.05 -8.08 -15.91
N LEU A 147 33.11 -7.80 -15.16
CA LEU A 147 33.07 -7.72 -13.71
C LEU A 147 33.21 -6.27 -13.24
N VAL A 148 32.64 -5.95 -12.09
CA VAL A 148 32.78 -4.67 -11.40
C VAL A 148 33.14 -4.89 -9.94
N ASN A 149 33.86 -3.94 -9.36
CA ASN A 149 34.20 -3.98 -7.94
C ASN A 149 32.94 -4.07 -7.06
N ILE A 150 33.04 -4.78 -5.94
CA ILE A 150 32.06 -4.66 -4.86
C ILE A 150 32.11 -3.23 -4.27
N GLY A 151 30.98 -2.78 -3.76
CA GLY A 151 30.81 -1.45 -3.16
C GLY A 151 31.04 -1.47 -1.65
N GLY A 152 30.57 -0.42 -0.98
CA GLY A 152 30.57 -0.32 0.48
C GLY A 152 31.96 -0.39 1.09
N LYS A 153 32.09 -1.14 2.21
CA LYS A 153 33.35 -1.37 2.93
C LYS A 153 34.32 -2.29 2.18
N LYS A 154 33.88 -2.89 1.07
CA LYS A 154 34.62 -3.86 0.26
C LYS A 154 35.18 -5.01 1.09
N VAL A 155 34.29 -5.75 1.74
CA VAL A 155 34.64 -6.94 2.53
C VAL A 155 34.04 -8.17 1.85
N ILE A 156 34.88 -9.16 1.56
CA ILE A 156 34.45 -10.46 1.05
C ILE A 156 34.16 -11.37 2.23
N ARG A 157 33.02 -12.06 2.18
CA ARG A 157 32.61 -13.10 3.13
C ARG A 157 31.91 -14.21 2.38
N GLY A 158 31.92 -15.41 2.96
CA GLY A 158 31.14 -16.53 2.46
C GLY A 158 31.76 -17.29 1.28
N GLY A 159 30.91 -17.85 0.43
CA GLY A 159 31.33 -18.59 -0.75
C GLY A 159 32.07 -19.89 -0.40
N ASN A 160 33.28 -20.07 -0.94
CA ASN A 160 34.15 -21.20 -0.59
C ASN A 160 35.11 -20.88 0.56
N GLY A 161 35.05 -19.66 1.10
CA GLY A 161 35.96 -19.19 2.15
C GLY A 161 37.42 -19.13 1.70
N ILE A 162 37.66 -18.96 0.39
CA ILE A 162 39.01 -18.77 -0.19
C ILE A 162 39.58 -17.45 0.34
N VAL A 163 38.75 -16.41 0.32
CA VAL A 163 39.00 -15.08 0.85
C VAL A 163 37.92 -14.72 1.87
N ASP A 164 38.33 -14.34 3.06
CA ASP A 164 37.48 -13.66 4.02
C ASP A 164 38.19 -12.39 4.50
N GLY A 165 37.48 -11.27 4.49
CA GLY A 165 37.97 -9.99 4.98
C GLY A 165 38.03 -8.86 3.94
N PRO A 166 38.62 -7.72 4.31
CA PRO A 166 38.64 -6.52 3.47
C PRO A 166 39.49 -6.73 2.22
N VAL A 167 38.99 -6.23 1.09
CA VAL A 167 39.68 -6.21 -0.20
C VAL A 167 40.88 -5.27 -0.10
N ASP A 168 42.06 -5.87 -0.12
CA ASP A 168 43.36 -5.19 -0.18
C ASP A 168 44.18 -5.71 -1.35
N ASP A 169 44.30 -4.91 -2.42
CA ASP A 169 45.02 -5.25 -3.65
C ASP A 169 46.49 -5.63 -3.36
N ALA A 170 47.11 -5.06 -2.31
CA ALA A 170 48.48 -5.37 -1.93
C ALA A 170 48.62 -6.80 -1.38
N LYS A 171 47.55 -7.36 -0.79
CA LYS A 171 47.50 -8.72 -0.25
C LYS A 171 47.04 -9.76 -1.26
N CYS A 172 46.65 -9.35 -2.47
CA CYS A 172 46.14 -10.25 -3.50
C CYS A 172 47.12 -11.41 -3.82
N ARG A 173 48.44 -11.16 -3.84
CA ARG A 173 49.43 -12.25 -4.02
C ARG A 173 49.40 -13.27 -2.91
N ALA A 174 49.35 -12.81 -1.66
CA ALA A 174 49.28 -13.71 -0.49
C ALA A 174 47.99 -14.53 -0.48
N VAL A 175 46.87 -13.96 -0.97
CA VAL A 175 45.60 -14.67 -1.18
C VAL A 175 45.76 -15.79 -2.21
N MET A 176 46.40 -15.51 -3.35
CA MET A 176 46.61 -16.50 -4.41
C MET A 176 47.58 -17.63 -4.00
N GLU A 177 48.51 -17.35 -3.08
CA GLU A 177 49.46 -18.33 -2.53
C GLU A 177 48.90 -19.14 -1.34
N ALA A 178 47.73 -18.76 -0.82
CA ALA A 178 47.15 -19.38 0.37
C ALA A 178 46.79 -20.87 0.13
N PRO A 179 46.96 -21.77 1.12
CA PRO A 179 46.61 -23.19 0.97
C PRO A 179 45.15 -23.42 0.57
N LYS A 180 44.23 -22.54 0.99
CA LYS A 180 42.80 -22.60 0.65
C LYS A 180 42.52 -22.38 -0.84
N PHE A 181 43.45 -21.74 -1.56
CA PHE A 181 43.36 -21.55 -3.01
C PHE A 181 43.73 -22.83 -3.78
N LYS A 182 44.38 -23.81 -3.14
CA LYS A 182 44.75 -25.08 -3.78
C LYS A 182 43.49 -25.82 -4.21
N GLY A 183 43.37 -26.07 -5.51
CA GLY A 183 42.22 -26.76 -6.12
C GLY A 183 41.28 -25.85 -6.88
N PHE A 184 41.47 -24.53 -6.86
CA PHE A 184 40.74 -23.59 -7.71
C PHE A 184 41.53 -23.29 -8.98
N ASN A 185 40.93 -23.55 -10.14
CA ASN A 185 41.60 -23.31 -11.40
C ASN A 185 41.80 -21.81 -11.64
N HIS A 186 42.99 -21.45 -12.11
CA HIS A 186 43.40 -20.08 -12.39
C HIS A 186 44.24 -20.05 -13.68
N GLN A 187 44.00 -19.05 -14.51
CA GLN A 187 44.82 -18.72 -15.66
C GLN A 187 45.00 -17.21 -15.74
N GLU A 188 46.24 -16.71 -15.70
CA GLU A 188 46.53 -15.28 -15.82
C GLU A 188 46.16 -14.77 -17.23
N GLU A 189 45.50 -13.61 -17.29
CA GLU A 189 45.09 -12.97 -18.55
C GLU A 189 45.76 -11.58 -18.66
N ALA A 190 47.02 -11.55 -19.10
CA ALA A 190 47.85 -10.34 -19.12
C ALA A 190 47.24 -9.16 -19.89
N ASN A 191 46.44 -9.43 -20.92
CA ASN A 191 45.84 -8.43 -21.80
C ASN A 191 44.34 -8.20 -21.52
N ALA A 192 43.84 -8.58 -20.34
CA ALA A 192 42.44 -8.31 -19.99
C ALA A 192 42.17 -6.79 -19.96
N SER A 193 41.09 -6.39 -20.62
CA SER A 193 40.67 -4.99 -20.70
C SER A 193 40.15 -4.52 -19.34
N GLU A 194 40.73 -3.46 -18.82
CA GLU A 194 40.33 -2.81 -17.55
C GLU A 194 39.87 -1.37 -17.82
N GLY A 195 38.96 -0.87 -16.99
CA GLY A 195 38.46 0.49 -17.11
C GLY A 195 37.58 0.91 -15.95
N VAL A 196 36.94 2.07 -16.11
CA VAL A 196 35.93 2.59 -15.18
C VAL A 196 34.58 2.65 -15.88
N ARG A 197 33.54 2.26 -15.16
CA ARG A 197 32.20 2.18 -15.68
C ARG A 197 31.59 3.58 -15.81
N GLY A 198 31.18 3.95 -17.03
CA GLY A 198 30.65 5.28 -17.38
C GLY A 198 31.56 6.08 -18.33
N GLU A 199 32.82 5.69 -18.49
CA GLU A 199 33.80 6.38 -19.36
C GLU A 199 34.03 5.63 -20.70
N GLY A 200 33.62 4.36 -20.81
CA GLY A 200 33.74 3.54 -22.03
C GLY A 200 32.55 2.60 -22.26
N ILE A 201 32.15 2.44 -23.52
CA ILE A 201 30.98 1.62 -23.93
C ILE A 201 31.15 0.15 -23.54
N ALA A 202 32.38 -0.39 -23.66
CA ALA A 202 32.65 -1.81 -23.45
C ALA A 202 32.39 -2.34 -22.03
N PHE A 203 32.41 -1.47 -21.02
CA PHE A 203 32.23 -1.84 -19.60
C PHE A 203 30.86 -1.46 -19.05
N THR A 204 30.03 -0.79 -19.85
CA THR A 204 28.79 -0.16 -19.40
C THR A 204 27.60 -1.07 -19.68
N THR A 205 26.98 -1.60 -18.62
CA THR A 205 25.73 -2.36 -18.72
C THR A 205 24.53 -1.43 -18.62
N VAL A 206 23.76 -1.28 -19.69
CA VAL A 206 22.51 -0.49 -19.70
C VAL A 206 21.28 -1.41 -19.71
N ILE A 207 20.18 -0.94 -19.12
CA ILE A 207 18.88 -1.62 -19.14
C ILE A 207 17.79 -0.62 -19.56
N SER A 208 16.79 -1.06 -20.33
CA SER A 208 15.63 -0.21 -20.62
C SER A 208 14.81 0.01 -19.35
N ARG A 209 14.09 1.14 -19.25
CA ARG A 209 13.19 1.41 -18.12
C ARG A 209 12.09 0.36 -17.98
N GLU A 210 11.57 -0.13 -19.10
CA GLU A 210 10.60 -1.23 -19.12
C GLU A 210 11.18 -2.51 -18.48
N ALA A 211 12.34 -2.96 -18.94
CA ALA A 211 12.97 -4.15 -18.37
C ALA A 211 13.36 -3.96 -16.89
N TYR A 212 13.77 -2.75 -16.50
CA TYR A 212 14.02 -2.42 -15.10
C TYR A 212 12.72 -2.50 -14.27
N SER A 213 11.64 -1.90 -14.75
CA SER A 213 10.35 -1.89 -14.06
C SER A 213 9.77 -3.28 -13.90
N ASN A 214 9.90 -4.12 -14.93
CA ASN A 214 9.46 -5.52 -14.87
C ASN A 214 10.26 -6.36 -13.86
N MET A 215 11.48 -5.95 -13.51
CA MET A 215 12.33 -6.66 -12.56
C MET A 215 12.25 -6.12 -11.13
N TYR A 216 12.15 -4.80 -10.97
CA TYR A 216 12.32 -4.13 -9.68
C TYR A 216 11.20 -3.14 -9.36
N GLY A 217 10.17 -3.02 -10.19
CA GLY A 217 9.21 -1.92 -10.15
C GLY A 217 9.74 -0.61 -10.77
N PRO A 218 8.84 0.33 -11.06
CA PRO A 218 9.17 1.59 -11.75
C PRO A 218 10.09 2.47 -10.89
N THR A 219 10.85 3.37 -11.52
CA THR A 219 11.78 4.28 -10.83
C THR A 219 11.44 5.75 -11.11
N THR A 220 12.26 6.67 -10.61
CA THR A 220 12.05 8.12 -10.69
C THR A 220 11.64 8.57 -12.10
N GLY A 221 10.53 9.31 -12.18
CA GLY A 221 9.94 9.84 -13.40
C GLY A 221 9.00 8.89 -14.17
N ASP A 222 8.98 7.60 -13.83
CA ASP A 222 7.96 6.68 -14.33
C ASP A 222 6.62 6.96 -13.64
N LYS A 223 5.52 6.56 -14.28
CA LYS A 223 4.16 6.77 -13.77
C LYS A 223 3.38 5.48 -13.72
N ILE A 224 2.56 5.32 -12.70
CA ILE A 224 1.71 4.16 -12.50
C ILE A 224 0.25 4.61 -12.53
N ARG A 225 -0.56 3.94 -13.34
CA ARG A 225 -2.01 4.09 -13.27
C ARG A 225 -2.56 3.37 -12.04
N LEU A 226 -3.38 4.04 -11.24
CA LEU A 226 -3.93 3.47 -10.01
C LEU A 226 -5.19 2.65 -10.32
N GLY A 227 -5.09 1.32 -10.28
CA GLY A 227 -6.17 0.42 -10.63
C GLY A 227 -6.66 0.68 -12.06
N ASP A 228 -7.98 0.71 -12.22
CA ASP A 228 -8.68 1.10 -13.45
C ASP A 228 -9.16 2.56 -13.44
N THR A 229 -8.59 3.40 -12.57
CA THR A 229 -8.92 4.83 -12.51
C THR A 229 -8.21 5.63 -13.61
N ASP A 230 -8.47 6.92 -13.70
CA ASP A 230 -7.69 7.82 -14.55
C ASP A 230 -6.55 8.51 -13.78
N LEU A 231 -6.14 8.02 -12.61
CA LEU A 231 -5.11 8.65 -11.78
C LEU A 231 -3.72 8.07 -12.08
N TYR A 232 -2.72 8.93 -12.29
CA TYR A 232 -1.34 8.54 -12.55
C TYR A 232 -0.40 9.07 -11.47
N ALA A 233 0.22 8.15 -10.73
CA ALA A 233 1.22 8.42 -9.71
C ALA A 233 2.61 8.44 -10.34
N GLU A 234 3.31 9.58 -10.31
CA GLU A 234 4.71 9.69 -10.75
C GLU A 234 5.67 9.44 -9.58
N ILE A 235 6.69 8.63 -9.80
CA ILE A 235 7.74 8.37 -8.79
C ILE A 235 8.61 9.61 -8.64
N GLU A 236 8.54 10.27 -7.48
CA GLU A 236 9.20 11.55 -7.20
C GLU A 236 10.70 11.38 -6.91
N ARG A 237 11.07 10.25 -6.32
CA ARG A 237 12.45 9.88 -5.98
C ARG A 237 12.57 8.37 -5.81
N ASP A 238 13.79 7.84 -5.97
CA ASP A 238 14.14 6.43 -5.75
C ASP A 238 15.43 6.38 -4.91
N SER A 239 15.41 5.55 -3.86
CA SER A 239 16.58 5.35 -2.98
C SER A 239 17.57 4.32 -3.53
N ALA A 240 17.20 3.58 -4.58
CA ALA A 240 18.04 2.53 -5.13
C ALA A 240 19.33 3.06 -5.75
N VAL A 241 20.43 2.35 -5.50
CA VAL A 241 21.66 2.46 -6.27
C VAL A 241 21.57 1.47 -7.42
N HIS A 242 21.34 1.96 -8.64
CA HIS A 242 21.04 1.09 -9.78
C HIS A 242 22.09 0.00 -10.00
N GLY A 243 21.69 -1.27 -9.96
CA GLY A 243 22.55 -2.46 -10.03
C GLY A 243 22.84 -3.14 -8.68
N ASP A 244 22.46 -2.53 -7.55
CA ASP A 244 22.49 -3.08 -6.18
C ASP A 244 21.06 -3.22 -5.60
N GLU A 245 20.05 -3.43 -6.46
CA GLU A 245 18.67 -3.68 -6.01
C GLU A 245 18.61 -4.97 -5.17
N CYS A 246 17.89 -4.92 -4.05
CA CYS A 246 17.75 -6.06 -3.17
C CYS A 246 16.63 -6.97 -3.68
N VAL A 247 16.99 -8.13 -4.22
CA VAL A 247 16.04 -9.11 -4.76
C VAL A 247 16.32 -10.49 -4.19
N PHE A 248 15.30 -11.14 -3.64
CA PHE A 248 15.37 -12.47 -3.04
C PHE A 248 15.04 -13.60 -4.03
N GLY A 249 15.72 -14.74 -3.88
CA GLY A 249 15.45 -15.96 -4.64
C GLY A 249 16.71 -16.75 -5.03
N GLY A 250 16.49 -17.91 -5.65
CA GLY A 250 17.56 -18.80 -6.11
C GLY A 250 18.57 -18.11 -7.02
N GLY A 251 19.81 -17.97 -6.54
CA GLY A 251 20.89 -17.32 -7.29
C GLY A 251 20.84 -15.78 -7.36
N LYS A 252 19.92 -15.13 -6.63
CA LYS A 252 19.75 -13.68 -6.64
C LYS A 252 20.70 -12.95 -5.67
N VAL A 253 20.28 -11.77 -5.18
CA VAL A 253 21.13 -10.81 -4.44
C VAL A 253 21.17 -11.10 -2.95
N ILE A 254 20.02 -11.29 -2.32
CA ILE A 254 19.90 -11.49 -0.86
C ILE A 254 20.31 -12.93 -0.54
N ARG A 255 21.62 -13.12 -0.36
CA ARG A 255 22.29 -14.36 0.01
C ARG A 255 23.52 -14.02 0.85
N GLU A 256 23.95 -14.98 1.66
CA GLU A 256 25.08 -14.84 2.59
C GLU A 256 26.32 -14.23 1.92
N GLY A 257 26.92 -13.24 2.59
CA GLY A 257 28.11 -12.53 2.15
C GLY A 257 27.90 -11.59 0.96
N MET A 258 26.72 -11.60 0.32
CA MET A 258 26.37 -10.83 -0.88
C MET A 258 25.50 -9.65 -0.48
N GLY A 259 24.19 -9.67 -0.77
CA GLY A 259 23.23 -8.69 -0.25
C GLY A 259 22.77 -8.96 1.19
N GLN A 260 23.03 -10.14 1.73
CA GLN A 260 22.84 -10.47 3.14
C GLN A 260 24.18 -10.37 3.88
N ALA A 261 24.20 -9.58 4.94
CA ALA A 261 25.39 -9.18 5.68
C ALA A 261 25.74 -10.18 6.80
N GLY A 262 27.04 -10.33 7.09
CA GLY A 262 27.56 -11.10 8.22
C GLY A 262 27.90 -10.21 9.42
N HIS A 263 26.89 -9.56 10.01
CA HIS A 263 27.02 -8.58 11.11
C HIS A 263 26.40 -9.11 12.42
N PRO A 264 26.62 -8.43 13.57
CA PRO A 264 25.98 -8.80 14.83
C PRO A 264 24.45 -8.91 14.70
N PRO A 265 23.80 -9.88 15.36
CA PRO A 265 22.36 -10.08 15.25
C PRO A 265 21.52 -8.85 15.62
N SER A 266 22.00 -8.03 16.56
CA SER A 266 21.34 -6.80 17.01
C SER A 266 21.14 -5.76 15.91
N ASP A 267 21.94 -5.82 14.84
CA ASP A 267 21.96 -4.81 13.79
C ASP A 267 21.06 -5.21 12.62
N SER A 268 20.56 -6.46 12.61
CA SER A 268 19.70 -6.98 11.56
C SER A 268 18.29 -6.40 11.68
N LEU A 269 17.65 -6.18 10.54
CA LEU A 269 16.20 -6.03 10.45
C LEU A 269 15.50 -7.36 10.80
N ASP A 270 14.26 -7.28 11.26
CA ASP A 270 13.41 -8.47 11.41
C ASP A 270 12.81 -8.86 10.06
N THR A 271 12.28 -7.86 9.34
CA THR A 271 11.72 -8.03 7.99
C THR A 271 12.14 -6.85 7.11
N VAL A 272 12.30 -7.09 5.81
CA VAL A 272 12.48 -6.05 4.80
C VAL A 272 11.46 -6.19 3.68
N ILE A 273 10.81 -5.09 3.30
CA ILE A 273 10.00 -5.01 2.08
C ILE A 273 10.88 -4.39 0.99
N THR A 274 11.25 -5.17 -0.02
CA THR A 274 12.20 -4.73 -1.05
C THR A 274 11.53 -3.98 -2.19
N ASN A 275 12.18 -2.94 -2.72
CA ASN A 275 11.81 -2.27 -3.97
C ASN A 275 10.36 -1.71 -4.02
N ALA A 276 9.79 -1.34 -2.89
CA ALA A 276 8.40 -0.89 -2.81
C ALA A 276 8.21 0.51 -3.44
N VAL A 277 7.12 0.68 -4.19
CA VAL A 277 6.59 2.01 -4.50
C VAL A 277 5.69 2.45 -3.36
N ILE A 278 6.12 3.45 -2.59
CA ILE A 278 5.36 3.98 -1.46
C ILE A 278 4.47 5.11 -1.95
N ILE A 279 3.16 4.98 -1.72
CA ILE A 279 2.20 6.08 -1.88
C ILE A 279 1.73 6.48 -0.48
N ASP A 280 2.09 7.69 -0.07
CA ASP A 280 1.74 8.25 1.23
C ASP A 280 1.42 9.75 1.07
N TYR A 281 0.78 10.38 2.06
CA TYR A 281 0.51 11.81 2.01
C TYR A 281 1.81 12.64 1.95
N SER A 282 2.90 12.12 2.53
CA SER A 282 4.23 12.73 2.56
C SER A 282 4.96 12.69 1.22
N GLY A 283 4.58 11.80 0.30
CA GLY A 283 5.25 11.68 -1.01
C GLY A 283 4.89 10.39 -1.76
N ILE A 284 5.32 10.34 -3.02
CA ILE A 284 5.26 9.13 -3.85
C ILE A 284 6.68 8.77 -4.28
N PHE A 285 7.25 7.72 -3.70
CA PHE A 285 8.67 7.42 -3.86
C PHE A 285 8.97 5.93 -3.81
N LYS A 286 10.16 5.55 -4.27
CA LYS A 286 10.63 4.17 -4.24
C LYS A 286 11.73 3.98 -3.19
N ALA A 287 11.55 2.97 -2.34
CA ALA A 287 12.50 2.61 -1.30
C ALA A 287 12.30 1.15 -0.86
N ASP A 288 13.29 0.61 -0.18
CA ASP A 288 13.13 -0.54 0.69
C ASP A 288 12.59 -0.06 2.06
N ILE A 289 11.74 -0.87 2.69
CA ILE A 289 11.16 -0.58 4.01
C ILE A 289 11.76 -1.58 5.00
N GLY A 290 12.47 -1.10 6.00
CA GLY A 290 12.97 -1.95 7.09
C GLY A 290 11.97 -2.01 8.24
N ILE A 291 11.70 -3.20 8.74
CA ILE A 291 10.85 -3.44 9.91
C ILE A 291 11.67 -4.06 11.03
N LYS A 292 11.48 -3.56 12.24
CA LYS A 292 12.09 -4.08 13.47
C LYS A 292 11.19 -3.84 14.67
N ASP A 293 11.03 -4.87 15.50
CA ASP A 293 10.17 -4.85 16.68
C ASP A 293 8.73 -4.38 16.37
N GLY A 294 8.25 -4.74 15.17
CA GLY A 294 6.94 -4.35 14.64
C GLY A 294 6.80 -2.89 14.18
N LEU A 295 7.88 -2.11 14.20
CA LEU A 295 7.91 -0.71 13.78
C LEU A 295 8.61 -0.55 12.43
N ILE A 296 8.28 0.51 11.70
CA ILE A 296 9.04 0.98 10.54
C ILE A 296 10.37 1.53 11.06
N ALA A 297 11.44 0.73 10.93
CA ALA A 297 12.76 1.06 11.44
C ALA A 297 13.45 2.13 10.59
N ASP A 298 13.31 2.03 9.26
CA ASP A 298 13.85 3.02 8.32
C ASP A 298 13.26 2.87 6.91
N LEU A 299 13.47 3.86 6.06
CA LEU A 299 13.05 3.90 4.66
C LEU A 299 14.22 4.34 3.78
N GLY A 300 14.67 3.48 2.87
CA GLY A 300 15.82 3.84 2.04
C GLY A 300 16.39 2.67 1.25
N LYS A 301 17.71 2.62 1.14
CA LYS A 301 18.43 1.53 0.49
C LYS A 301 18.87 0.51 1.53
N THR A 302 18.34 -0.70 1.41
CA THR A 302 18.69 -1.84 2.27
C THR A 302 19.85 -2.66 1.69
N GLY A 303 20.35 -3.63 2.45
CA GLY A 303 21.26 -4.66 1.95
C GLY A 303 22.47 -4.90 2.84
N ASN A 304 23.64 -5.06 2.23
CA ASN A 304 24.87 -5.37 2.93
C ASN A 304 25.90 -4.24 2.77
N PRO A 305 26.24 -3.50 3.84
CA PRO A 305 27.22 -2.41 3.78
C PRO A 305 28.64 -2.90 3.48
N ASP A 306 28.92 -4.20 3.58
CA ASP A 306 30.22 -4.78 3.22
C ASP A 306 30.45 -4.79 1.70
N THR A 307 29.38 -4.83 0.89
CA THR A 307 29.47 -5.07 -0.57
C THR A 307 28.66 -4.09 -1.42
N MET A 308 27.83 -3.26 -0.81
CA MET A 308 26.95 -2.30 -1.49
C MET A 308 27.20 -0.87 -1.00
N HIS A 309 27.06 0.11 -1.90
CA HIS A 309 27.11 1.52 -1.53
C HIS A 309 25.79 1.98 -0.90
N ASP A 310 25.87 3.00 -0.06
CA ASP A 310 24.73 3.75 0.47
C ASP A 310 23.67 2.92 1.22
N VAL A 311 24.04 1.76 1.76
CA VAL A 311 23.17 0.98 2.66
C VAL A 311 23.00 1.77 3.95
N HIS A 312 21.76 2.06 4.32
CA HIS A 312 21.48 2.77 5.56
C HIS A 312 21.88 1.92 6.77
N PRO A 313 22.50 2.49 7.84
CA PRO A 313 22.93 1.72 9.01
C PRO A 313 21.83 0.93 9.70
N ASN A 314 20.58 1.40 9.62
CA ASN A 314 19.41 0.71 10.19
C ASN A 314 18.72 -0.25 9.20
N LEU A 315 19.22 -0.38 7.97
CA LEU A 315 18.64 -1.21 6.90
C LEU A 315 19.57 -2.34 6.50
N ILE A 316 20.16 -3.02 7.49
CA ILE A 316 21.04 -4.16 7.23
C ILE A 316 20.19 -5.42 7.13
N ILE A 317 20.30 -6.12 6.00
CA ILE A 317 19.73 -7.48 5.86
C ILE A 317 20.73 -8.46 6.46
N GLY A 318 20.37 -9.10 7.56
CA GLY A 318 21.18 -10.10 8.23
C GLY A 318 20.66 -11.52 8.04
N VAL A 319 21.24 -12.46 8.79
CA VAL A 319 20.79 -13.87 8.78
C VAL A 319 19.42 -14.08 9.42
N ASN A 320 18.97 -13.14 10.25
CA ASN A 320 17.68 -13.18 10.95
C ASN A 320 16.60 -12.31 10.29
N THR A 321 16.82 -11.83 9.06
CA THR A 321 15.90 -10.93 8.36
C THR A 321 15.02 -11.71 7.37
N GLU A 322 13.71 -11.61 7.50
CA GLU A 322 12.72 -12.07 6.52
C GLU A 322 12.59 -11.09 5.35
N VAL A 323 12.13 -11.55 4.19
CA VAL A 323 11.95 -10.75 2.98
C VAL A 323 10.51 -10.80 2.47
N ILE A 324 9.91 -9.63 2.29
CA ILE A 324 8.69 -9.43 1.52
C ILE A 324 9.08 -8.75 0.19
N ALA A 325 8.73 -9.36 -0.94
CA ALA A 325 9.03 -8.81 -2.26
C ALA A 325 8.02 -7.71 -2.63
N GLY A 326 8.47 -6.46 -2.63
CA GLY A 326 7.68 -5.29 -3.04
C GLY A 326 7.94 -4.82 -4.47
N GLU A 327 8.85 -5.45 -5.22
CA GLU A 327 9.08 -5.14 -6.63
C GLU A 327 7.79 -5.27 -7.46
N GLY A 328 7.44 -4.21 -8.19
CA GLY A 328 6.20 -4.13 -8.97
C GLY A 328 4.93 -3.87 -8.15
N MET A 329 5.07 -3.70 -6.83
CA MET A 329 3.96 -3.47 -5.90
C MET A 329 3.94 -2.02 -5.41
N ILE A 330 2.75 -1.57 -5.02
CA ILE A 330 2.55 -0.34 -4.26
C ILE A 330 2.38 -0.70 -2.79
N VAL A 331 3.00 0.07 -1.89
CA VAL A 331 2.80 0.02 -0.44
C VAL A 331 2.15 1.31 0.04
N THR A 332 1.12 1.17 0.85
CA THR A 332 0.49 2.28 1.59
C THR A 332 0.49 1.98 3.08
N ALA A 333 0.23 3.00 3.90
CA ALA A 333 -0.20 2.75 5.27
C ALA A 333 -1.53 1.98 5.27
N GLY A 334 -1.78 1.21 6.33
CA GLY A 334 -3.09 0.66 6.63
C GLY A 334 -4.11 1.79 6.83
N ALA A 335 -5.30 1.61 6.24
CA ALA A 335 -6.36 2.60 6.35
C ALA A 335 -6.92 2.66 7.78
N ILE A 336 -7.43 3.84 8.13
CA ILE A 336 -8.00 4.17 9.43
C ILE A 336 -9.43 4.63 9.19
N ASP A 337 -10.39 3.81 9.61
CA ASP A 337 -11.79 4.18 9.57
C ASP A 337 -12.21 4.68 10.95
N CYS A 338 -12.57 5.96 11.02
CA CYS A 338 -12.96 6.62 12.26
C CYS A 338 -14.45 6.94 12.37
N HIS A 339 -15.32 6.21 11.65
CA HIS A 339 -16.76 6.25 11.87
C HIS A 339 -17.35 4.82 11.86
N VAL A 340 -16.88 3.98 12.78
CA VAL A 340 -17.26 2.56 12.83
C VAL A 340 -18.36 2.30 13.84
N HIS A 341 -19.48 1.74 13.38
CA HIS A 341 -20.49 1.17 14.26
C HIS A 341 -20.16 -0.31 14.51
N PHE A 342 -19.81 -0.66 15.76
CA PHE A 342 -19.50 -2.05 16.13
C PHE A 342 -20.76 -2.91 16.28
N ILE A 343 -21.51 -3.07 15.18
CA ILE A 343 -22.78 -3.79 15.09
C ILE A 343 -22.57 -5.31 15.12
N CYS A 344 -21.54 -5.80 14.43
CA CYS A 344 -21.19 -7.22 14.42
C CYS A 344 -19.67 -7.40 14.21
N PRO A 345 -19.06 -8.52 14.63
CA PRO A 345 -17.63 -8.74 14.41
C PRO A 345 -17.28 -8.97 12.93
N GLN A 346 -18.22 -9.38 12.08
CA GLN A 346 -17.96 -9.70 10.67
C GLN A 346 -17.44 -8.49 9.89
N LEU A 347 -17.92 -7.29 10.21
CA LEU A 347 -17.45 -6.06 9.57
C LEU A 347 -15.96 -5.80 9.82
N VAL A 348 -15.39 -6.31 10.92
CA VAL A 348 -13.96 -6.18 11.22
C VAL A 348 -13.14 -7.01 10.23
N TYR A 349 -13.61 -8.21 9.87
CA TYR A 349 -12.96 -9.04 8.86
C TYR A 349 -13.00 -8.38 7.47
N GLU A 350 -14.16 -7.79 7.12
CA GLU A 350 -14.32 -7.06 5.86
C GLU A 350 -13.44 -5.79 5.82
N ALA A 351 -13.27 -5.13 6.97
CA ALA A 351 -12.39 -3.98 7.10
C ALA A 351 -10.94 -4.37 6.78
N ILE A 352 -10.39 -5.36 7.50
CA ILE A 352 -8.99 -5.76 7.31
C ILE A 352 -8.76 -6.40 5.94
N SER A 353 -9.69 -7.18 5.39
CA SER A 353 -9.56 -7.71 4.03
C SER A 353 -9.53 -6.62 2.95
N SER A 354 -10.10 -5.44 3.24
CA SER A 354 -10.06 -4.29 2.33
C SER A 354 -8.78 -3.44 2.47
N GLY A 355 -7.99 -3.63 3.53
CA GLY A 355 -6.79 -2.83 3.83
C GLY A 355 -6.92 -1.84 4.99
N ILE A 356 -7.98 -1.93 5.80
CA ILE A 356 -8.14 -1.12 7.03
C ILE A 356 -7.48 -1.83 8.21
N THR A 357 -6.60 -1.14 8.94
CA THR A 357 -5.89 -1.70 10.11
C THR A 357 -6.25 -1.03 11.42
N THR A 358 -7.02 0.06 11.39
CA THR A 358 -7.48 0.78 12.59
C THR A 358 -8.96 1.13 12.49
N LEU A 359 -9.71 0.82 13.54
CA LEU A 359 -11.14 1.09 13.65
C LEU A 359 -11.42 1.99 14.86
N VAL A 360 -12.02 3.15 14.62
CA VAL A 360 -12.49 4.06 15.66
C VAL A 360 -14.00 4.29 15.52
N GLY A 361 -14.71 4.13 16.63
CA GLY A 361 -16.14 4.36 16.71
C GLY A 361 -16.73 3.71 17.96
N GLY A 362 -17.99 3.28 17.94
CA GLY A 362 -18.63 2.78 19.15
C GLY A 362 -19.71 1.75 18.87
N GLY A 363 -20.01 0.93 19.87
CA GLY A 363 -21.03 -0.09 19.76
C GLY A 363 -20.89 -1.24 20.73
N THR A 364 -21.95 -2.04 20.85
CA THR A 364 -22.01 -3.20 21.76
C THR A 364 -22.66 -4.40 21.09
N GLY A 365 -22.44 -4.56 19.78
CA GLY A 365 -23.18 -5.52 18.96
C GLY A 365 -24.47 -4.93 18.36
N PRO A 366 -25.43 -5.75 17.92
CA PRO A 366 -26.53 -5.30 17.05
C PRO A 366 -27.69 -4.62 17.80
N ALA A 367 -27.43 -4.06 18.98
CA ALA A 367 -28.41 -3.30 19.75
C ALA A 367 -28.86 -2.05 18.97
N SER A 368 -30.12 -1.63 19.12
CA SER A 368 -30.67 -0.48 18.38
C SER A 368 -29.84 0.79 18.54
N GLY A 369 -29.33 1.05 19.76
CA GLY A 369 -28.45 2.19 20.01
C GLY A 369 -27.15 2.15 19.21
N THR A 370 -26.56 0.97 18.98
CA THR A 370 -25.36 0.78 18.17
C THR A 370 -25.66 0.81 16.69
N ARG A 371 -26.80 0.26 16.26
CA ARG A 371 -27.26 0.33 14.88
C ARG A 371 -27.53 1.77 14.42
N ALA A 372 -27.83 2.67 15.35
CA ALA A 372 -28.04 4.09 15.08
C ALA A 372 -26.82 4.95 15.40
N THR A 373 -26.02 4.62 16.42
CA THR A 373 -25.00 5.54 16.94
C THR A 373 -23.69 4.83 17.29
N THR A 374 -22.57 5.50 17.02
CA THR A 374 -21.21 5.10 17.46
C THR A 374 -20.97 5.33 18.95
N CYS A 375 -21.76 4.66 19.80
CA CYS A 375 -21.65 4.75 21.25
C CYS A 375 -21.46 3.38 21.89
N THR A 376 -20.43 3.24 22.73
CA THR A 376 -20.25 2.18 23.71
C THR A 376 -20.62 2.74 25.10
N PRO A 377 -21.89 2.62 25.56
CA PRO A 377 -22.41 3.55 26.57
C PRO A 377 -21.98 3.28 28.02
N ALA A 378 -21.93 2.02 28.45
CA ALA A 378 -21.69 1.68 29.85
C ALA A 378 -20.25 1.23 30.11
N PRO A 379 -19.65 1.52 31.28
CA PRO A 379 -18.31 1.04 31.64
C PRO A 379 -18.14 -0.48 31.54
N SER A 380 -19.17 -1.25 31.86
CA SER A 380 -19.17 -2.71 31.71
C SER A 380 -19.08 -3.15 30.24
N GLN A 381 -19.74 -2.43 29.35
CA GLN A 381 -19.70 -2.69 27.91
C GLN A 381 -18.37 -2.25 27.30
N MET A 382 -17.81 -1.12 27.76
CA MET A 382 -16.47 -0.69 27.37
C MET A 382 -15.43 -1.76 27.67
N LYS A 383 -15.44 -2.28 28.91
CA LYS A 383 -14.60 -3.40 29.31
C LYS A 383 -14.79 -4.62 28.41
N LEU A 384 -16.04 -5.01 28.13
CA LEU A 384 -16.33 -6.19 27.31
C LEU A 384 -15.88 -6.01 25.86
N MET A 385 -16.04 -4.82 25.28
CA MET A 385 -15.61 -4.56 23.90
C MET A 385 -14.08 -4.60 23.79
N LEU A 386 -13.37 -3.96 24.73
CA LEU A 386 -11.90 -4.06 24.81
C LEU A 386 -11.44 -5.51 24.93
N GLN A 387 -12.05 -6.30 25.82
CA GLN A 387 -11.75 -7.72 25.98
C GLN A 387 -12.12 -8.55 24.75
N SER A 388 -13.20 -8.19 24.05
CA SER A 388 -13.70 -8.95 22.90
C SER A 388 -12.83 -8.77 21.65
N THR A 389 -12.12 -7.65 21.53
CA THR A 389 -11.29 -7.34 20.37
C THR A 389 -9.79 -7.52 20.60
N ASP A 390 -9.39 -7.98 21.79
CA ASP A 390 -7.99 -8.08 22.23
C ASP A 390 -7.12 -8.99 21.33
N ASP A 391 -7.73 -10.02 20.74
CA ASP A 391 -7.06 -10.98 19.85
C ASP A 391 -7.20 -10.65 18.35
N LEU A 392 -7.90 -9.56 18.00
CA LEU A 392 -8.11 -9.18 16.60
C LEU A 392 -6.93 -8.31 16.12
N PRO A 393 -6.32 -8.61 14.96
CA PRO A 393 -5.12 -7.92 14.48
C PRO A 393 -5.46 -6.55 13.84
N LEU A 394 -6.11 -5.67 14.58
CA LEU A 394 -6.38 -4.28 14.24
C LEU A 394 -6.19 -3.41 15.48
N ASN A 395 -5.95 -2.12 15.27
CA ASN A 395 -6.01 -1.14 16.37
C ASN A 395 -7.48 -0.74 16.59
N PHE A 396 -7.91 -0.60 17.84
CA PHE A 396 -9.29 -0.24 18.18
C PHE A 396 -9.35 1.01 19.06
N GLY A 397 -10.25 1.93 18.72
CA GLY A 397 -10.66 3.05 19.56
C GLY A 397 -12.18 3.04 19.77
N PHE A 398 -12.62 3.00 21.03
CA PHE A 398 -14.04 3.01 21.37
C PHE A 398 -14.50 4.38 21.87
N THR A 399 -15.64 4.85 21.36
CA THR A 399 -16.25 6.13 21.74
C THR A 399 -17.44 5.92 22.68
N GLY A 400 -17.48 6.69 23.76
CA GLY A 400 -18.61 6.75 24.67
C GLY A 400 -19.76 7.60 24.13
N LYS A 401 -20.88 7.63 24.86
CA LYS A 401 -22.00 8.55 24.56
C LYS A 401 -21.73 9.93 25.18
N GLY A 402 -21.71 10.97 24.36
CA GLY A 402 -21.46 12.35 24.78
C GLY A 402 -22.72 13.16 25.09
N ASN A 403 -23.90 12.66 24.72
CA ASN A 403 -25.19 13.36 24.88
C ASN A 403 -25.64 13.44 26.35
N SER A 404 -25.09 14.39 27.10
CA SER A 404 -25.56 14.75 28.44
C SER A 404 -25.31 16.21 28.71
N ALA A 405 -26.23 16.87 29.41
CA ALA A 405 -26.05 18.23 29.92
C ALA A 405 -25.29 18.27 31.27
N LYS A 406 -24.78 17.12 31.75
CA LYS A 406 -24.00 16.99 32.99
C LYS A 406 -22.74 16.15 32.75
N PRO A 407 -21.62 16.45 33.44
CA PRO A 407 -20.33 15.81 33.12
C PRO A 407 -20.13 14.46 33.81
N GLY A 408 -20.91 14.12 34.85
CA GLY A 408 -20.64 12.99 35.74
C GLY A 408 -20.44 11.66 35.02
N GLU A 409 -21.41 11.25 34.20
CA GLU A 409 -21.35 9.98 33.46
C GLU A 409 -20.32 9.99 32.32
N LEU A 410 -20.03 11.16 31.73
CA LEU A 410 -19.02 11.29 30.68
C LEU A 410 -17.62 11.00 31.23
N HIS A 411 -17.28 11.48 32.42
CA HIS A 411 -16.01 11.13 33.05
C HIS A 411 -15.90 9.63 33.35
N GLU A 412 -17.00 8.97 33.74
CA GLU A 412 -16.97 7.53 34.05
C GLU A 412 -16.72 6.68 32.82
N ILE A 413 -17.34 6.98 31.67
CA ILE A 413 -17.11 6.20 30.45
C ILE A 413 -15.70 6.43 29.87
N ILE A 414 -15.14 7.63 30.03
CA ILE A 414 -13.76 7.94 29.63
C ILE A 414 -12.77 7.16 30.50
N LYS A 415 -12.93 7.19 31.83
CA LYS A 415 -12.12 6.36 32.74
C LYS A 415 -12.23 4.86 32.45
N ALA A 416 -13.38 4.40 31.95
CA ALA A 416 -13.59 3.01 31.60
C ALA A 416 -12.84 2.57 30.32
N GLY A 417 -12.34 3.51 29.52
CA GLY A 417 -11.54 3.23 28.32
C GLY A 417 -12.01 3.95 27.04
N ALA A 418 -13.01 4.82 27.10
CA ALA A 418 -13.38 5.59 25.90
C ALA A 418 -12.26 6.58 25.51
N MET A 419 -11.83 6.54 24.26
CA MET A 419 -10.83 7.47 23.69
C MET A 419 -11.46 8.72 23.04
N GLY A 420 -12.78 8.78 23.00
CA GLY A 420 -13.56 9.89 22.47
C GLY A 420 -15.04 9.78 22.84
N LEU A 421 -15.82 10.78 22.48
CA LEU A 421 -17.27 10.80 22.72
C LEU A 421 -18.05 11.09 21.44
N LYS A 422 -19.17 10.39 21.22
CA LYS A 422 -20.12 10.68 20.14
C LYS A 422 -21.32 11.46 20.68
N MET A 423 -21.57 12.62 20.07
CA MET A 423 -22.83 13.36 20.12
C MET A 423 -23.73 12.90 18.97
N HIS A 424 -24.94 12.42 19.24
CA HIS A 424 -25.90 11.98 18.22
C HIS A 424 -27.31 12.52 18.44
N GLU A 425 -28.02 12.89 17.37
CA GLU A 425 -29.36 13.48 17.47
C GLU A 425 -30.39 12.55 18.12
N ASP A 426 -30.32 11.24 17.84
CA ASP A 426 -31.10 10.18 18.48
C ASP A 426 -30.99 10.13 20.02
N TRP A 427 -29.90 10.69 20.58
CA TRP A 427 -29.71 10.87 22.03
C TRP A 427 -29.84 12.33 22.48
N GLY A 428 -30.15 13.25 21.57
CA GLY A 428 -30.30 14.69 21.78
C GLY A 428 -29.01 15.48 21.60
N THR A 429 -28.74 15.99 20.40
CA THR A 429 -27.59 16.87 20.11
C THR A 429 -27.95 18.35 20.33
N THR A 430 -28.29 18.68 21.58
CA THR A 430 -28.70 20.05 21.96
C THR A 430 -27.51 20.93 22.33
N PRO A 431 -27.61 22.27 22.25
CA PRO A 431 -26.53 23.19 22.65
C PRO A 431 -26.00 22.95 24.07
N ALA A 432 -26.85 22.58 25.02
CA ALA A 432 -26.44 22.28 26.40
C ALA A 432 -25.59 21.01 26.49
N ALA A 433 -25.95 19.96 25.73
CA ALA A 433 -25.18 18.73 25.68
C ALA A 433 -23.86 18.92 24.92
N ILE A 434 -23.88 19.67 23.81
CA ILE A 434 -22.67 20.04 23.05
C ILE A 434 -21.68 20.78 23.96
N ASP A 435 -22.13 21.81 24.67
CA ASP A 435 -21.26 22.62 25.52
C ASP A 435 -20.65 21.82 26.66
N ASN A 436 -21.45 20.97 27.32
CA ASN A 436 -20.98 20.10 28.39
C ASN A 436 -20.00 19.04 27.87
N CYS A 437 -20.31 18.37 26.76
CA CYS A 437 -19.45 17.33 26.17
C CYS A 437 -18.09 17.91 25.77
N LEU A 438 -18.07 19.05 25.09
CA LEU A 438 -16.83 19.73 24.73
C LEU A 438 -16.06 20.23 25.96
N THR A 439 -16.73 20.65 27.02
CA THR A 439 -16.06 21.01 28.28
C THR A 439 -15.36 19.81 28.92
N VAL A 440 -15.99 18.63 28.86
CA VAL A 440 -15.39 17.39 29.34
C VAL A 440 -14.24 16.94 28.44
N ALA A 441 -14.32 17.20 27.13
CA ALA A 441 -13.31 16.81 26.15
C ALA A 441 -11.97 17.57 26.26
N GLU A 442 -11.94 18.71 26.95
CA GLU A 442 -10.71 19.43 27.29
C GLU A 442 -9.71 18.61 28.14
N GLN A 443 -10.10 17.41 28.60
CA GLN A 443 -9.18 16.40 29.17
C GLN A 443 -8.44 15.56 28.09
N ASP A 444 -8.29 16.13 26.89
CA ASP A 444 -7.51 15.59 25.76
C ASP A 444 -8.13 14.36 25.07
N ILE A 445 -9.42 14.44 24.71
CA ILE A 445 -10.09 13.48 23.84
C ILE A 445 -10.86 14.18 22.72
N GLN A 446 -11.11 13.48 21.62
CA GLN A 446 -11.92 14.02 20.51
C GLN A 446 -13.43 13.88 20.77
N VAL A 447 -14.21 14.87 20.31
CA VAL A 447 -15.68 14.78 20.23
C VAL A 447 -16.11 14.67 18.78
N ASN A 448 -16.89 13.63 18.51
CA ASN A 448 -17.48 13.34 17.22
C ASN A 448 -18.96 13.74 17.26
N ILE A 449 -19.48 14.41 16.23
CA ILE A 449 -20.85 14.93 16.26
C ILE A 449 -21.65 14.59 15.01
N HIS A 450 -22.86 14.10 15.26
CA HIS A 450 -24.01 14.10 14.37
C HIS A 450 -25.00 15.12 14.93
N THR A 451 -25.25 16.20 14.19
CA THR A 451 -26.00 17.37 14.68
C THR A 451 -27.51 17.18 14.58
N ASP A 452 -28.28 18.11 15.15
CA ASP A 452 -29.75 18.11 15.15
C ASP A 452 -30.33 18.34 13.74
N THR A 453 -30.69 17.27 13.03
CA THR A 453 -31.26 17.36 11.66
C THR A 453 -32.55 18.15 11.64
N LEU A 454 -33.37 17.96 12.69
CA LEU A 454 -34.70 18.55 12.84
C LEU A 454 -34.65 20.06 13.11
N ASN A 455 -33.48 20.59 13.47
CA ASN A 455 -33.33 21.96 13.95
C ASN A 455 -34.20 22.24 15.19
N GLU A 456 -34.46 21.22 16.01
CA GLU A 456 -35.38 21.29 17.16
C GLU A 456 -34.89 22.33 18.20
N SER A 457 -33.59 22.30 18.50
CA SER A 457 -32.96 23.22 19.45
C SER A 457 -32.38 24.48 18.79
N GLY A 458 -32.43 24.58 17.46
CA GLY A 458 -31.91 25.69 16.67
C GLY A 458 -31.24 25.25 15.37
N PHE A 459 -30.96 26.20 14.48
CA PHE A 459 -30.24 25.97 13.22
C PHE A 459 -28.72 25.78 13.41
N VAL A 460 -28.03 25.43 12.33
CA VAL A 460 -26.58 25.14 12.32
C VAL A 460 -25.71 26.22 12.97
N GLU A 461 -26.04 27.51 12.82
CA GLU A 461 -25.29 28.60 13.46
C GLU A 461 -25.35 28.56 14.99
N HIS A 462 -26.42 28.02 15.57
CA HIS A 462 -26.56 27.87 17.02
C HIS A 462 -25.72 26.71 17.54
N THR A 463 -25.66 25.61 16.80
CA THR A 463 -24.74 24.49 17.05
C THR A 463 -23.27 24.93 16.92
N ILE A 464 -22.93 25.69 15.87
CA ILE A 464 -21.59 26.27 15.71
C ILE A 464 -21.26 27.21 16.88
N ALA A 465 -22.21 28.04 17.31
CA ALA A 465 -22.03 28.90 18.48
C ALA A 465 -21.79 28.09 19.78
N ALA A 466 -22.47 26.95 19.95
CA ALA A 466 -22.29 26.05 21.09
C ALA A 466 -20.90 25.39 21.11
N PHE A 467 -20.22 25.27 19.97
CA PHE A 467 -18.83 24.81 19.92
C PHE A 467 -17.89 25.78 20.65
N LYS A 468 -18.20 27.08 20.67
CA LYS A 468 -17.39 28.14 21.30
C LYS A 468 -15.93 28.14 20.82
N GLY A 469 -15.71 27.78 19.55
CA GLY A 469 -14.38 27.71 18.94
C GLY A 469 -13.52 26.51 19.36
N ARG A 470 -14.04 25.56 20.15
CA ARG A 470 -13.34 24.33 20.54
C ARG A 470 -13.31 23.31 19.40
N THR A 471 -12.29 22.48 19.38
CA THR A 471 -12.11 21.44 18.36
C THR A 471 -13.25 20.44 18.40
N ILE A 472 -13.82 20.12 17.23
CA ILE A 472 -14.87 19.10 17.10
C ILE A 472 -14.80 18.43 15.73
N HIS A 473 -15.10 17.13 15.67
CA HIS A 473 -15.11 16.35 14.44
C HIS A 473 -16.55 16.15 13.99
N THR A 474 -16.94 16.80 12.89
CA THR A 474 -18.25 16.62 12.29
C THR A 474 -18.26 15.38 11.40
N TYR A 475 -19.08 14.40 11.79
CA TYR A 475 -19.36 13.24 10.94
C TYR A 475 -20.26 13.64 9.77
N HIS A 476 -20.17 12.87 8.67
CA HIS A 476 -21.00 12.97 7.45
C HIS A 476 -21.44 14.43 7.15
N SER A 477 -20.45 15.31 7.03
CA SER A 477 -20.61 16.78 7.10
C SER A 477 -21.48 17.34 5.97
N GLU A 478 -21.71 16.57 4.91
CA GLU A 478 -22.65 16.90 3.83
C GLU A 478 -24.11 16.86 4.30
N GLY A 479 -24.45 15.93 5.20
CA GLY A 479 -25.74 15.87 5.89
C GLY A 479 -26.69 14.74 5.49
N ALA A 480 -26.44 13.95 4.44
CA ALA A 480 -27.28 12.79 4.10
C ALA A 480 -27.28 11.75 5.23
N GLY A 481 -26.10 11.46 5.78
CA GLY A 481 -25.93 10.63 6.98
C GLY A 481 -26.49 11.27 8.26
N GLY A 482 -26.84 12.56 8.21
CA GLY A 482 -27.56 13.31 9.23
C GLY A 482 -26.87 14.59 9.69
N GLY A 483 -27.67 15.54 10.12
CA GLY A 483 -27.27 16.88 10.53
C GLY A 483 -28.21 17.96 10.01
N HIS A 484 -28.07 19.18 10.54
CA HIS A 484 -28.97 20.32 10.30
C HIS A 484 -29.41 20.41 8.82
N ALA A 485 -30.70 20.21 8.58
CA ALA A 485 -31.26 20.30 7.24
C ALA A 485 -31.56 21.76 6.87
N PRO A 486 -31.14 22.26 5.69
CA PRO A 486 -30.36 21.57 4.66
C PRO A 486 -28.85 21.90 4.67
N ASP A 487 -28.35 22.64 5.67
CA ASP A 487 -27.13 23.45 5.54
C ASP A 487 -25.99 23.11 6.51
N ILE A 488 -26.01 21.92 7.12
CA ILE A 488 -24.91 21.40 7.95
C ILE A 488 -23.55 21.49 7.26
N ILE A 489 -23.49 21.36 5.93
CA ILE A 489 -22.25 21.46 5.12
C ILE A 489 -21.48 22.78 5.30
N LYS A 490 -22.12 23.83 5.86
CA LYS A 490 -21.44 25.07 6.28
C LYS A 490 -20.28 24.82 7.24
N VAL A 491 -20.30 23.75 8.04
CA VAL A 491 -19.24 23.43 9.00
C VAL A 491 -17.87 23.19 8.35
N CYS A 492 -17.84 22.84 7.05
CA CYS A 492 -16.60 22.71 6.28
C CYS A 492 -15.82 24.04 6.16
N GLY A 493 -16.46 25.19 6.40
CA GLY A 493 -15.83 26.51 6.42
C GLY A 493 -15.44 26.99 7.83
N VAL A 494 -15.64 26.18 8.87
CA VAL A 494 -15.42 26.57 10.27
C VAL A 494 -14.05 26.07 10.74
N LYS A 495 -13.18 26.99 11.19
CA LYS A 495 -11.76 26.71 11.46
C LYS A 495 -11.51 25.62 12.51
N ASN A 496 -12.32 25.56 13.56
CA ASN A 496 -12.18 24.58 14.65
C ASN A 496 -12.89 23.25 14.37
N VAL A 497 -13.47 23.07 13.19
CA VAL A 497 -14.12 21.83 12.78
C VAL A 497 -13.16 20.96 11.98
N LEU A 498 -13.16 19.67 12.27
CA LEU A 498 -12.51 18.63 11.50
C LEU A 498 -13.58 17.86 10.70
N PRO A 499 -13.89 18.26 9.44
CA PRO A 499 -15.00 17.69 8.71
C PRO A 499 -14.64 16.35 8.05
N SER A 500 -15.52 15.37 8.21
CA SER A 500 -15.48 14.08 7.53
C SER A 500 -16.75 13.79 6.74
N SER A 501 -16.62 12.91 5.75
CA SER A 501 -17.74 12.31 5.02
C SER A 501 -17.81 10.81 5.25
N THR A 502 -19.00 10.26 5.14
CA THR A 502 -19.22 8.81 5.08
C THR A 502 -19.30 8.37 3.62
N ASN A 503 -19.14 7.07 3.38
CA ASN A 503 -18.82 6.61 2.03
C ASN A 503 -19.96 6.34 1.05
N PRO A 504 -21.26 6.21 1.40
CA PRO A 504 -22.26 5.82 0.42
C PRO A 504 -22.59 6.97 -0.56
N THR A 505 -22.43 8.23 -0.16
CA THR A 505 -22.62 9.40 -1.05
C THR A 505 -21.46 9.57 -2.02
N ARG A 506 -20.41 8.75 -1.92
CA ARG A 506 -19.12 8.98 -2.58
C ARG A 506 -18.95 8.10 -3.82
N PRO A 507 -18.64 8.69 -4.99
CA PRO A 507 -19.04 10.03 -5.39
C PRO A 507 -20.54 10.13 -5.67
N TYR A 508 -21.02 11.33 -5.99
CA TYR A 508 -22.37 11.49 -6.53
C TYR A 508 -22.51 10.75 -7.88
N THR A 509 -23.43 9.78 -7.98
CA THR A 509 -23.70 8.99 -9.19
C THR A 509 -25.18 8.92 -9.50
N SER A 510 -25.54 8.32 -10.64
CA SER A 510 -26.93 8.24 -11.13
C SER A 510 -27.91 7.63 -10.13
N ASN A 511 -27.51 6.64 -9.34
CA ASN A 511 -28.38 5.95 -8.39
C ASN A 511 -28.28 6.49 -6.96
N THR A 512 -27.39 7.45 -6.70
CA THR A 512 -27.09 7.89 -5.33
C THR A 512 -28.33 8.41 -4.61
N ILE A 513 -29.16 9.22 -5.29
CA ILE A 513 -30.34 9.82 -4.65
C ILE A 513 -31.40 8.77 -4.31
N ASP A 514 -31.80 7.97 -5.29
CA ASP A 514 -32.83 6.94 -5.12
C ASP A 514 -32.42 5.92 -4.05
N GLU A 515 -31.15 5.49 -4.05
CA GLU A 515 -30.60 4.59 -3.04
C GLU A 515 -30.68 5.19 -1.63
N HIS A 516 -30.28 6.46 -1.47
CA HIS A 516 -30.19 7.08 -0.15
C HIS A 516 -31.55 7.43 0.43
N LEU A 517 -32.53 7.79 -0.41
CA LEU A 517 -33.89 8.05 0.03
C LEU A 517 -34.50 6.80 0.67
N ASP A 518 -34.44 5.67 -0.03
CA ASP A 518 -34.94 4.39 0.50
C ASP A 518 -34.16 3.91 1.73
N MET A 519 -32.82 4.05 1.70
CA MET A 519 -31.97 3.69 2.83
C MET A 519 -32.31 4.49 4.09
N LEU A 520 -32.49 5.80 3.96
CA LEU A 520 -32.87 6.67 5.07
C LEU A 520 -34.23 6.29 5.65
N MET A 521 -35.22 6.06 4.78
CA MET A 521 -36.58 5.66 5.19
C MET A 521 -36.55 4.36 5.99
N VAL A 522 -35.75 3.36 5.56
CA VAL A 522 -35.59 2.09 6.27
C VAL A 522 -34.83 2.26 7.60
N CYS A 523 -33.73 3.01 7.60
CA CYS A 523 -32.90 3.21 8.81
C CYS A 523 -33.67 3.94 9.92
N HIS A 524 -34.52 4.90 9.57
CA HIS A 524 -35.29 5.71 10.52
C HIS A 524 -36.72 5.22 10.74
N HIS A 525 -37.12 4.08 10.15
CA HIS A 525 -38.47 3.51 10.26
C HIS A 525 -39.57 4.49 9.82
N LEU A 526 -39.29 5.28 8.79
CA LEU A 526 -40.20 6.26 8.22
C LEU A 526 -41.22 5.58 7.28
N ASP A 527 -42.40 6.17 7.18
CA ASP A 527 -43.49 5.70 6.32
C ASP A 527 -43.63 6.59 5.08
N LYS A 528 -43.51 6.00 3.90
CA LYS A 528 -43.67 6.70 2.62
C LYS A 528 -45.10 7.23 2.39
N ASP A 529 -46.07 6.71 3.13
CA ASP A 529 -47.47 7.14 3.05
C ASP A 529 -47.76 8.30 4.03
N ILE A 530 -46.79 8.73 4.85
CA ILE A 530 -46.86 9.88 5.75
C ILE A 530 -46.15 11.09 5.10
N PRO A 531 -46.86 12.20 4.78
CA PRO A 531 -46.25 13.36 4.13
C PRO A 531 -45.11 14.01 4.92
N GLU A 532 -45.18 14.02 6.24
CA GLU A 532 -44.16 14.58 7.12
C GLU A 532 -42.86 13.77 7.08
N ASP A 533 -42.96 12.45 6.98
CA ASP A 533 -41.82 11.52 6.90
C ASP A 533 -41.11 11.65 5.54
N VAL A 534 -41.89 11.76 4.45
CA VAL A 534 -41.37 12.05 3.11
C VAL A 534 -40.70 13.42 3.08
N ALA A 535 -41.33 14.46 3.65
CA ALA A 535 -40.75 15.79 3.71
C ALA A 535 -39.44 15.82 4.51
N PHE A 536 -39.36 15.07 5.62
CA PHE A 536 -38.12 14.91 6.37
C PHE A 536 -37.03 14.23 5.51
N ALA A 537 -37.36 13.14 4.83
CA ALA A 537 -36.41 12.41 4.00
C ALA A 537 -35.90 13.25 2.81
N GLU A 538 -36.80 13.94 2.10
CA GLU A 538 -36.47 14.87 1.01
C GLU A 538 -35.65 16.06 1.50
N SER A 539 -35.89 16.54 2.73
CA SER A 539 -35.10 17.62 3.31
C SER A 539 -33.66 17.20 3.61
N ARG A 540 -33.41 15.90 3.82
CA ARG A 540 -32.12 15.33 4.23
C ARG A 540 -31.30 14.81 3.05
N ILE A 541 -31.90 14.12 2.09
CA ILE A 541 -31.23 13.57 0.90
C ILE A 541 -31.29 14.57 -0.25
N ARG A 542 -30.18 15.24 -0.55
CA ARG A 542 -30.14 16.38 -1.46
C ARG A 542 -29.03 16.24 -2.51
N ALA A 543 -29.41 16.29 -3.79
CA ALA A 543 -28.44 16.17 -4.88
C ALA A 543 -27.41 17.31 -4.89
N GLU A 544 -27.81 18.51 -4.50
CA GLU A 544 -26.98 19.70 -4.51
C GLU A 544 -25.84 19.62 -3.49
N THR A 545 -26.13 19.16 -2.26
CA THR A 545 -25.12 19.05 -1.21
C THR A 545 -24.21 17.84 -1.43
N ILE A 546 -24.73 16.70 -1.92
CA ILE A 546 -23.91 15.54 -2.33
C ILE A 546 -22.98 15.92 -3.50
N ALA A 547 -23.46 16.70 -4.47
CA ALA A 547 -22.62 17.22 -5.54
C ALA A 547 -21.55 18.21 -5.04
N ALA A 548 -21.90 19.07 -4.07
CA ALA A 548 -20.96 19.98 -3.44
C ALA A 548 -19.88 19.23 -2.65
N GLU A 549 -20.25 18.14 -1.97
CA GLU A 549 -19.34 17.28 -1.20
C GLU A 549 -18.20 16.72 -2.07
N ASP A 550 -18.48 16.28 -3.30
CA ASP A 550 -17.44 15.88 -4.27
C ASP A 550 -16.37 16.98 -4.44
N ILE A 551 -16.84 18.21 -4.67
CA ILE A 551 -15.98 19.37 -4.95
C ILE A 551 -15.21 19.78 -3.69
N LEU A 552 -15.86 19.78 -2.52
CA LEU A 552 -15.24 20.11 -1.24
C LEU A 552 -14.16 19.09 -0.86
N HIS A 553 -14.37 17.80 -1.16
CA HIS A 553 -13.32 16.79 -1.05
C HIS A 553 -12.13 17.11 -1.95
N ASP A 554 -12.38 17.44 -3.21
CA ASP A 554 -11.33 17.72 -4.18
C ASP A 554 -10.55 18.98 -3.85
N MET A 555 -11.21 19.98 -3.25
CA MET A 555 -10.59 21.22 -2.76
C MET A 555 -9.80 21.02 -1.46
N GLY A 556 -10.08 19.96 -0.71
CA GLY A 556 -9.50 19.72 0.62
C GLY A 556 -10.25 20.43 1.76
N ALA A 557 -11.49 20.86 1.53
CA ALA A 557 -12.35 21.44 2.55
C ALA A 557 -13.03 20.36 3.42
N ILE A 558 -13.17 19.14 2.91
CA ILE A 558 -13.47 17.96 3.72
C ILE A 558 -12.19 17.14 3.88
N SER A 559 -11.86 16.79 5.12
CA SER A 559 -10.53 16.30 5.49
C SER A 559 -10.47 14.78 5.63
N ILE A 560 -11.60 14.10 5.90
CA ILE A 560 -11.64 12.68 6.21
C ILE A 560 -12.74 11.97 5.41
N ILE A 561 -12.50 10.70 5.03
CA ILE A 561 -13.51 9.78 4.52
C ILE A 561 -13.54 8.56 5.44
N SER A 562 -14.73 8.18 5.90
CA SER A 562 -15.00 7.06 6.81
C SER A 562 -16.14 6.20 6.29
N SER A 563 -16.46 5.07 6.94
CA SER A 563 -17.55 4.20 6.46
C SER A 563 -18.93 4.69 6.87
N ASP A 564 -19.24 4.70 8.17
CA ASP A 564 -20.58 4.53 8.76
C ASP A 564 -21.10 3.08 8.74
N SER A 565 -20.23 2.15 9.12
CA SER A 565 -20.37 0.72 8.84
C SER A 565 -21.73 0.13 9.24
N GLN A 566 -22.53 -0.31 8.25
CA GLN A 566 -23.88 -0.88 8.43
C GLN A 566 -24.92 0.08 9.04
N ALA A 567 -24.61 1.37 9.14
CA ALA A 567 -25.48 2.41 9.69
C ALA A 567 -25.57 3.61 8.72
N MET A 568 -25.89 3.34 7.45
CA MET A 568 -25.71 4.24 6.30
C MET A 568 -24.27 4.29 5.76
N GLY A 569 -23.58 3.15 5.72
CA GLY A 569 -22.22 3.09 5.21
C GLY A 569 -21.66 1.68 5.08
N ARG A 570 -20.53 1.57 4.39
CA ARG A 570 -19.96 0.28 3.95
C ARG A 570 -18.51 0.12 4.41
N ILE A 571 -18.24 -0.78 5.36
CA ILE A 571 -16.92 -0.89 5.98
C ILE A 571 -15.78 -1.16 4.97
N GLY A 572 -16.00 -2.05 3.98
CA GLY A 572 -14.99 -2.43 2.99
C GLY A 572 -14.81 -1.46 1.82
N GLU A 573 -15.49 -0.31 1.83
CA GLU A 573 -15.49 0.63 0.70
C GLU A 573 -14.85 1.99 1.02
N VAL A 574 -14.25 2.19 2.20
CA VAL A 574 -13.60 3.48 2.57
C VAL A 574 -12.52 3.87 1.54
N ILE A 575 -11.64 2.93 1.21
CA ILE A 575 -10.52 3.15 0.28
C ILE A 575 -11.05 3.33 -1.15
N SER A 576 -11.90 2.42 -1.64
CA SER A 576 -12.40 2.45 -3.01
C SER A 576 -13.21 3.71 -3.31
N ARG A 577 -14.07 4.13 -2.38
CA ARG A 577 -14.90 5.35 -2.51
C ARG A 577 -14.07 6.62 -2.50
N THR A 578 -12.95 6.62 -1.78
CA THR A 578 -11.96 7.70 -1.84
C THR A 578 -11.39 7.84 -3.26
N TRP A 579 -10.96 6.72 -3.86
CA TRP A 579 -10.35 6.73 -5.19
C TRP A 579 -11.34 6.96 -6.32
N GLN A 580 -12.57 6.46 -6.21
CA GLN A 580 -13.65 6.76 -7.15
C GLN A 580 -14.00 8.25 -7.15
N THR A 581 -14.00 8.90 -5.98
CA THR A 581 -14.20 10.35 -5.87
C THR A 581 -13.07 11.12 -6.54
N ALA A 582 -11.82 10.77 -6.26
CA ALA A 582 -10.65 11.38 -6.89
C ALA A 582 -10.68 11.21 -8.43
N HIS A 583 -11.03 10.01 -8.90
CA HIS A 583 -11.19 9.70 -10.32
C HIS A 583 -12.27 10.58 -10.97
N LYS A 584 -13.48 10.60 -10.41
CA LYS A 584 -14.58 11.43 -10.93
C LYS A 584 -14.18 12.89 -11.02
N MET A 585 -13.54 13.42 -9.97
CA MET A 585 -13.11 14.82 -9.92
C MET A 585 -12.02 15.13 -10.94
N LYS A 586 -11.11 14.19 -11.22
CA LYS A 586 -10.20 14.33 -12.35
C LYS A 586 -10.93 14.38 -13.69
N THR A 587 -11.83 13.43 -13.93
CA THR A 587 -12.56 13.33 -15.20
C THR A 587 -13.39 14.58 -15.48
N GLN A 588 -14.00 15.18 -14.45
CA GLN A 588 -14.89 16.34 -14.60
C GLN A 588 -14.18 17.69 -14.50
N ARG A 589 -13.13 17.81 -13.68
CA ARG A 589 -12.49 19.10 -13.36
C ARG A 589 -11.04 19.21 -13.83
N GLY A 590 -10.46 18.13 -14.35
CA GLY A 590 -9.07 18.07 -14.77
C GLY A 590 -8.09 18.02 -13.59
N SER A 591 -6.86 18.45 -13.85
CA SER A 591 -5.74 18.39 -12.91
C SER A 591 -5.83 19.46 -11.82
N VAL A 592 -5.29 19.16 -10.63
CA VAL A 592 -5.21 20.09 -9.50
C VAL A 592 -3.84 20.78 -9.51
N GLY A 593 -3.80 22.11 -9.65
CA GLY A 593 -2.58 22.93 -9.54
C GLY A 593 -2.31 23.86 -10.74
N PRO A 594 -1.44 24.88 -10.56
CA PRO A 594 -1.15 25.89 -11.58
C PRO A 594 -0.28 25.37 -12.75
N SER A 595 0.53 24.33 -12.51
CA SER A 595 1.25 23.61 -13.56
C SER A 595 0.40 22.43 -14.02
N ARG A 596 0.11 22.34 -15.33
CA ARG A 596 -0.39 21.11 -15.98
C ARG A 596 0.70 20.04 -15.96
N SER A 597 1.03 19.51 -14.78
CA SER A 597 1.92 18.35 -14.66
C SER A 597 1.23 17.15 -15.27
N ASN A 598 1.99 16.29 -15.95
CA ASN A 598 1.45 15.06 -16.55
C ASN A 598 1.25 13.94 -15.49
N ASN A 599 0.97 14.28 -14.23
CA ASN A 599 0.72 13.35 -13.12
C ASN A 599 -0.34 13.93 -12.15
N ASP A 600 -0.85 13.08 -11.25
CA ASP A 600 -1.90 13.42 -10.29
C ASP A 600 -1.42 13.42 -8.83
N ASN A 601 -0.10 13.48 -8.58
CA ASN A 601 0.48 13.29 -7.25
C ASN A 601 -0.16 14.17 -6.17
N LEU A 602 -0.42 15.45 -6.46
CA LEU A 602 -1.05 16.36 -5.49
C LEU A 602 -2.46 15.88 -5.09
N ARG A 603 -3.26 15.43 -6.06
CA ARG A 603 -4.59 14.86 -5.79
C ARG A 603 -4.45 13.54 -5.04
N ILE A 604 -3.56 12.66 -5.47
CA ILE A 604 -3.33 11.36 -4.83
C ILE A 604 -2.96 11.53 -3.35
N ARG A 605 -1.97 12.39 -3.04
CA ARG A 605 -1.54 12.69 -1.67
C ARG A 605 -2.64 13.33 -0.83
N ARG A 606 -3.45 14.23 -1.43
CA ARG A 606 -4.62 14.82 -0.77
C ARG A 606 -5.66 13.77 -0.40
N TYR A 607 -5.92 12.80 -1.25
CA TYR A 607 -6.99 11.83 -1.04
C TYR A 607 -6.56 10.68 -0.13
N ILE A 608 -5.34 10.16 -0.25
CA ILE A 608 -4.85 9.12 0.66
C ILE A 608 -4.82 9.60 2.12
N ALA A 609 -4.51 10.88 2.35
CA ALA A 609 -4.53 11.49 3.68
C ALA A 609 -5.91 11.37 4.37
N LYS A 610 -7.01 11.32 3.59
CA LYS A 610 -8.38 11.31 4.11
C LYS A 610 -8.74 10.04 4.87
N TYR A 611 -8.06 8.94 4.61
CA TYR A 611 -8.27 7.66 5.31
C TYR A 611 -7.01 7.13 6.00
N THR A 612 -5.94 7.93 6.08
CA THR A 612 -4.68 7.53 6.74
C THR A 612 -4.33 8.53 7.83
N ILE A 613 -3.59 9.60 7.51
CA ILE A 613 -3.04 10.50 8.53
C ILE A 613 -4.10 11.41 9.17
N ASN A 614 -5.11 11.87 8.42
CA ASN A 614 -6.10 12.80 8.95
C ASN A 614 -6.98 12.15 10.03
N PRO A 615 -7.51 10.92 9.84
CA PRO A 615 -8.18 10.19 10.92
C PRO A 615 -7.31 10.03 12.17
N ALA A 616 -6.01 9.74 12.02
CA ALA A 616 -5.11 9.57 13.16
C ALA A 616 -4.86 10.88 13.92
N ILE A 617 -4.67 11.99 13.20
CA ILE A 617 -4.52 13.32 13.80
C ILE A 617 -5.80 13.71 14.53
N ALA A 618 -6.96 13.53 13.89
CA ALA A 618 -8.24 13.93 14.47
C ALA A 618 -8.57 13.18 15.77
N ASN A 619 -8.05 11.97 15.94
CA ASN A 619 -8.32 11.13 17.11
C ASN A 619 -7.13 11.00 18.08
N GLY A 620 -6.04 11.74 17.86
CA GLY A 620 -4.94 11.86 18.83
C GLY A 620 -4.00 10.65 18.93
N PHE A 621 -3.71 9.96 17.82
CA PHE A 621 -2.77 8.83 17.80
C PHE A 621 -1.88 8.79 16.55
N SER A 622 -1.63 9.95 15.93
CA SER A 622 -0.86 10.05 14.69
C SER A 622 0.64 9.74 14.85
N GLU A 623 1.15 9.73 16.08
CA GLU A 623 2.50 9.26 16.39
C GLU A 623 2.67 7.74 16.26
N PHE A 624 1.57 6.97 16.32
CA PHE A 624 1.63 5.51 16.26
C PHE A 624 1.38 4.97 14.85
N VAL A 625 0.43 5.56 14.11
CA VAL A 625 -0.07 5.04 12.82
C VAL A 625 -0.45 6.17 11.85
N GLY A 626 -1.01 5.81 10.70
CA GLY A 626 -1.62 6.74 9.75
C GLY A 626 -0.71 7.20 8.61
N SER A 627 0.52 6.68 8.53
CA SER A 627 1.43 6.96 7.40
C SER A 627 2.61 6.01 7.37
N VAL A 628 3.29 5.94 6.22
CA VAL A 628 4.53 5.18 6.05
C VAL A 628 5.72 6.05 6.48
N GLU A 629 5.94 6.16 7.80
CA GLU A 629 6.98 6.99 8.40
C GLU A 629 7.76 6.22 9.48
N VAL A 630 9.05 6.54 9.62
CA VAL A 630 9.95 5.89 10.58
C VAL A 630 9.46 6.08 12.01
N GLY A 631 9.52 5.01 12.81
CA GLY A 631 9.11 4.96 14.21
C GLY A 631 7.63 4.62 14.42
N LYS A 632 6.81 4.68 13.37
CA LYS A 632 5.40 4.24 13.44
C LYS A 632 5.29 2.71 13.37
N LEU A 633 4.15 2.20 13.79
CA LEU A 633 3.82 0.78 13.66
C LEU A 633 3.83 0.38 12.18
N ALA A 634 4.39 -0.78 11.86
CA ALA A 634 4.44 -1.31 10.50
C ALA A 634 3.08 -1.89 10.07
N ASP A 635 2.06 -1.04 10.10
CA ASP A 635 0.73 -1.30 9.56
C ASP A 635 0.71 -0.88 8.08
N LEU A 636 0.98 -1.83 7.21
CA LEU A 636 1.24 -1.60 5.79
C LEU A 636 0.35 -2.48 4.93
N VAL A 637 0.03 -2.01 3.72
CA VAL A 637 -0.78 -2.76 2.76
C VAL A 637 -0.09 -2.81 1.42
N LEU A 638 0.03 -4.02 0.86
CA LEU A 638 0.62 -4.28 -0.45
C LEU A 638 -0.47 -4.39 -1.51
N TRP A 639 -0.27 -3.69 -2.61
CA TRP A 639 -1.22 -3.62 -3.72
C TRP A 639 -0.52 -3.93 -5.03
N LYS A 640 -1.13 -4.78 -5.85
CA LYS A 640 -0.82 -4.77 -7.28
C LYS A 640 -1.34 -3.46 -7.86
N PRO A 641 -0.57 -2.75 -8.71
CA PRO A 641 -1.06 -1.55 -9.38
C PRO A 641 -2.42 -1.71 -10.04
N SER A 642 -2.70 -2.87 -10.66
CA SER A 642 -3.95 -3.18 -11.34
C SER A 642 -5.17 -3.35 -10.42
N PHE A 643 -4.96 -3.60 -9.12
CA PHE A 643 -6.02 -3.77 -8.11
C PHE A 643 -5.98 -2.69 -7.02
N PHE A 644 -5.11 -1.69 -7.18
CA PHE A 644 -4.94 -0.62 -6.20
C PHE A 644 -6.26 0.08 -5.90
N GLY A 645 -6.54 0.25 -4.60
CA GLY A 645 -7.74 0.91 -4.12
C GLY A 645 -9.01 0.04 -4.11
N ALA A 646 -8.92 -1.23 -4.55
CA ALA A 646 -10.03 -2.18 -4.54
C ALA A 646 -9.73 -3.43 -3.72
N LYS A 647 -8.67 -4.18 -4.05
CA LYS A 647 -8.34 -5.46 -3.41
C LYS A 647 -6.83 -5.56 -3.17
N PRO A 648 -6.36 -5.50 -1.91
CA PRO A 648 -4.94 -5.64 -1.61
C PRO A 648 -4.48 -7.10 -1.73
N GLU A 649 -3.18 -7.30 -1.90
CA GLU A 649 -2.57 -8.65 -1.87
C GLU A 649 -2.29 -9.11 -0.44
N MET A 650 -1.87 -8.20 0.43
CA MET A 650 -1.45 -8.50 1.80
C MET A 650 -1.64 -7.29 2.70
N VAL A 651 -2.07 -7.53 3.94
CA VAL A 651 -2.11 -6.56 5.02
C VAL A 651 -1.14 -7.01 6.10
N ILE A 652 -0.20 -6.14 6.45
CA ILE A 652 0.83 -6.31 7.47
C ILE A 652 0.38 -5.53 8.70
N LYS A 653 0.45 -6.13 9.88
CA LYS A 653 -0.03 -5.53 11.13
C LYS A 653 1.04 -5.66 12.20
N GLY A 654 1.68 -4.54 12.54
CA GLY A 654 2.78 -4.53 13.51
C GLY A 654 3.99 -5.36 13.05
N GLY A 655 4.32 -5.27 11.75
CA GLY A 655 5.41 -6.03 11.14
C GLY A 655 5.04 -7.46 10.79
#